data_AF-A0A971NID5-F1
#
_entry.id   AF-A0A971NID5-F1
#
_cell.length_a   1.000
_cell.length_b   1.000
_cell.length_c   1.000
_cell.angle_alpha   90.00
_cell.angle_beta   90.00
_cell.angle_gamma   90.00
#
_symmetry.space_group_name_H-M   'P 1'
#
loop_
_entity.id
_entity.type
_entity.pdbx_description
1 polymer ?
#
loop_
_entity_poly.entity_id
_entity_poly.type
_entity_poly.pdbx_seq_one_letter_code
_entity_poly.pdbx_strand_id
1 'polypeptide(L)'
;MEKNLLKRVLCTVLAAAMLCLLLAGCGGGKSSGDGYVYVPSYLSLPDEIIEMNSPTISGDTIYFTQNKYYDADGKEVSADDYNNEIERINSSLPDTPVVSDTDIPHQDAPTPNITPKMVICSVKTDGTGYTEYPDYKAPEYNDKGEGGGLSFLLVDQQGNLWGLEYKSIVKYDFPEGVDESSENAWQYANHTEQYNLCKLSETGKKVAEIDLNSFIEKQDEDSYFYINYNSIVFDKDSNICFTDGNGTVYVVDPSGALLFKLNDQNGINTLLKLKDNSIAAALYDSEHKSCLKVVDIASKNWGETKAMPSDAYNLSSGGAAYDFCYQNGTSLFGYDCNAEAETKILTWVNCDIDGNNIQFSTVKENGDVLVVSTDWSEDEPKYEVITLVKTPADQVKQKTTLTFATMSLNYEIMPLIIKFNKENPDYRIEIADYSEFNTEEDYKAGATKLNTEIISGNVPDIISIDNLPYKQYAAKGLLEDLYPFIDNDSDISREDFIQSILKATESGGKLYTLSPTFNVMSIIGASSVVGDKPGWTLDDMQKIMEQHHEADFPFGAYMTRDNILQYICMLNLDSFMDWQTGQCSFDSEGFKNLLKFSSTFPESIEYPENGENYLDESTLISDGRQLFSFYTSSDFTDYQWYKALFGGAITYKGLPTEKGVGNIARITGGIAMTTSCKHKDGAWQFIKMLLDEKYQNGMWGYPITQSAFDKKLTDAMDLYQKDGDGNYILDENGEKIPASGGGMSSENFSVEFGPITREDADQITALISSVEHTATFDDELINIITEETAAYFAGEKSLDETASVIQSRISIYINEQR
;
A
#
# COMPACT_ATOMS: atom_id res chain seq x y z
N MET A 1 -27.14 51.70 14.66
CA MET A 1 -28.03 50.52 14.79
C MET A 1 -28.18 49.76 13.48
N GLU A 2 -28.34 50.43 12.33
CA GLU A 2 -28.58 49.77 11.03
C GLU A 2 -27.41 48.90 10.52
N LYS A 3 -26.14 49.27 10.74
CA LYS A 3 -24.99 48.44 10.29
C LYS A 3 -24.86 47.10 11.03
N ASN A 4 -25.25 47.03 12.30
CA ASN A 4 -25.26 45.76 13.05
C ASN A 4 -26.47 44.89 12.72
N LEU A 5 -27.59 45.51 12.33
CA LEU A 5 -28.74 44.79 11.81
C LEU A 5 -28.43 44.20 10.43
N LEU A 6 -27.75 44.95 9.55
CA LEU A 6 -27.35 44.48 8.23
C LEU A 6 -26.31 43.35 8.31
N LYS A 7 -25.32 43.43 9.22
CA LYS A 7 -24.38 42.32 9.49
C LYS A 7 -25.07 41.08 10.06
N ARG A 8 -26.02 41.24 10.98
CA ARG A 8 -26.78 40.09 11.50
C ARG A 8 -27.67 39.47 10.42
N VAL A 9 -28.34 40.26 9.59
CA VAL A 9 -29.14 39.75 8.47
C VAL A 9 -28.25 39.09 7.41
N LEU A 10 -27.08 39.65 7.07
CA LEU A 10 -26.13 38.99 6.17
C LEU A 10 -25.60 37.67 6.75
N CYS A 11 -25.24 37.63 8.03
CA CYS A 11 -24.82 36.38 8.69
C CYS A 11 -25.96 35.36 8.78
N THR A 12 -27.21 35.80 8.94
CA THR A 12 -28.36 34.88 9.00
C THR A 12 -28.73 34.38 7.59
N VAL A 13 -28.55 35.19 6.55
CA VAL A 13 -28.74 34.79 5.15
C VAL A 13 -27.59 33.92 4.64
N LEU A 14 -26.35 34.17 5.06
CA LEU A 14 -25.20 33.29 4.82
C LEU A 14 -25.32 31.96 5.58
N ALA A 15 -25.78 31.99 6.84
CA ALA A 15 -26.06 30.78 7.59
C ALA A 15 -27.25 29.99 7.02
N ALA A 16 -28.30 30.67 6.51
CA ALA A 16 -29.42 30.02 5.82
C ALA A 16 -29.05 29.53 4.41
N ALA A 17 -28.15 30.21 3.70
CA ALA A 17 -27.63 29.75 2.41
C ALA A 17 -26.65 28.58 2.57
N MET A 18 -25.82 28.57 3.62
CA MET A 18 -25.03 27.40 4.02
C MET A 18 -25.93 26.26 4.49
N LEU A 19 -27.00 26.51 5.26
CA LEU A 19 -27.97 25.47 5.60
C LEU A 19 -28.73 24.95 4.37
N CYS A 20 -29.04 25.78 3.37
CA CYS A 20 -29.71 25.32 2.15
C CYS A 20 -28.76 24.59 1.18
N LEU A 21 -27.45 24.87 1.21
CA LEU A 21 -26.43 24.09 0.51
C LEU A 21 -26.08 22.80 1.26
N LEU A 22 -26.18 22.78 2.60
CA LEU A 22 -26.04 21.58 3.44
C LEU A 22 -27.29 20.68 3.40
N LEU A 23 -28.48 21.23 3.11
CA LEU A 23 -29.72 20.46 2.92
C LEU A 23 -29.87 19.83 1.53
N ALA A 24 -28.94 20.09 0.60
CA ALA A 24 -28.86 19.34 -0.67
C ALA A 24 -28.14 17.99 -0.51
N GLY A 25 -27.48 17.74 0.64
CA GLY A 25 -26.79 16.49 0.96
C GLY A 25 -27.43 15.69 2.10
N CYS A 26 -28.64 16.02 2.55
CA CYS A 26 -29.27 15.35 3.68
C CYS A 26 -30.16 14.16 3.26
N GLY A 27 -29.76 12.96 3.67
CA GLY A 27 -30.63 12.08 4.47
C GLY A 27 -32.03 11.84 3.91
N GLY A 28 -32.10 11.13 2.80
CA GLY A 28 -33.30 10.41 2.37
C GLY A 28 -32.83 9.28 1.48
N GLY A 29 -33.14 8.03 1.83
CA GLY A 29 -32.76 6.83 1.08
C GLY A 29 -33.22 6.89 -0.38
N LYS A 30 -32.39 7.52 -1.20
CA LYS A 30 -32.39 7.52 -2.66
C LYS A 30 -30.93 7.60 -3.05
N SER A 31 -30.42 6.48 -3.55
CA SER A 31 -29.17 6.40 -4.30
C SER A 31 -29.03 7.63 -5.19
N SER A 32 -27.93 8.36 -5.05
CA SER A 32 -27.52 9.44 -5.95
C SER A 32 -27.00 8.91 -7.31
N GLY A 33 -27.58 7.82 -7.80
CA GLY A 33 -27.32 7.27 -9.12
C GLY A 33 -28.65 6.88 -9.75
N ASP A 34 -28.79 7.13 -11.05
CA ASP A 34 -29.84 6.92 -12.07
C ASP A 34 -30.93 5.81 -11.90
N GLY A 35 -31.10 5.16 -10.74
CA GLY A 35 -31.99 4.03 -10.52
C GLY A 35 -31.37 2.69 -10.90
N TYR A 36 -30.06 2.64 -11.14
CA TYR A 36 -29.32 1.45 -11.58
C TYR A 36 -28.21 1.07 -10.60
N VAL A 37 -27.89 -0.21 -10.56
CA VAL A 37 -26.73 -0.81 -9.88
C VAL A 37 -25.97 -1.69 -10.87
N TYR A 38 -24.66 -1.80 -10.69
CA TYR A 38 -23.86 -2.77 -11.44
C TYR A 38 -23.87 -4.11 -10.72
N VAL A 39 -24.31 -5.15 -11.42
CA VAL A 39 -24.34 -6.52 -10.88
C VAL A 39 -23.18 -7.30 -11.50
N PRO A 40 -22.17 -7.70 -10.69
CA PRO A 40 -21.05 -8.46 -11.20
C PRO A 40 -21.44 -9.92 -11.47
N SER A 41 -20.92 -10.46 -12.57
CA SER A 41 -20.88 -11.89 -12.87
C SER A 41 -19.42 -12.29 -13.06
N TYR A 42 -18.94 -13.18 -12.20
CA TYR A 42 -17.56 -13.66 -12.18
C TYR A 42 -17.44 -14.94 -12.98
N LEU A 43 -16.35 -15.06 -13.72
CA LEU A 43 -15.99 -16.25 -14.46
C LEU A 43 -14.49 -16.49 -14.35
N SER A 44 -14.11 -17.53 -13.61
CA SER A 44 -12.74 -18.02 -13.61
C SER A 44 -12.37 -18.53 -15.00
N LEU A 45 -11.20 -18.11 -15.46
CA LEU A 45 -10.62 -18.57 -16.71
C LEU A 45 -9.98 -19.96 -16.56
N PRO A 46 -9.71 -20.68 -17.66
CA PRO A 46 -9.14 -22.03 -17.61
C PRO A 46 -7.75 -22.08 -16.94
N ASP A 47 -7.47 -23.19 -16.23
CA ASP A 47 -6.21 -23.41 -15.51
C ASP A 47 -4.97 -23.47 -16.45
N GLU A 48 -5.17 -23.62 -17.76
CA GLU A 48 -4.10 -23.48 -18.76
C GLU A 48 -3.50 -22.06 -18.85
N ILE A 49 -4.22 -21.07 -18.30
CA ILE A 49 -3.78 -19.68 -18.18
C ILE A 49 -3.09 -19.51 -16.82
N ILE A 50 -1.77 -19.65 -16.83
CA ILE A 50 -0.92 -19.53 -15.64
C ILE A 50 -0.43 -18.09 -15.43
N GLU A 51 -0.49 -17.28 -16.49
CA GLU A 51 -0.12 -15.87 -16.47
C GLU A 51 -0.96 -15.15 -17.53
N MET A 52 -1.30 -13.87 -17.32
CA MET A 52 -2.01 -13.09 -18.33
C MET A 52 -1.43 -11.67 -18.42
N ASN A 53 -0.42 -11.53 -19.27
CA ASN A 53 0.28 -10.29 -19.50
C ASN A 53 -0.39 -9.45 -20.60
N SER A 54 -0.52 -8.15 -20.32
CA SER A 54 -0.98 -7.11 -21.26
C SER A 54 -2.26 -7.50 -22.04
N PRO A 55 -3.36 -7.91 -21.37
CA PRO A 55 -4.56 -8.34 -22.06
C PRO A 55 -5.18 -7.21 -22.90
N THR A 56 -5.68 -7.58 -24.07
CA THR A 56 -6.45 -6.70 -24.96
C THR A 56 -7.65 -7.46 -25.52
N ILE A 57 -8.67 -6.74 -26.01
CA ILE A 57 -9.92 -7.35 -26.46
C ILE A 57 -10.28 -6.99 -27.90
N SER A 58 -10.71 -7.98 -28.66
CA SER A 58 -11.37 -7.84 -29.97
C SER A 58 -12.67 -8.61 -29.97
N GLY A 59 -13.81 -7.91 -30.05
CA GLY A 59 -15.12 -8.56 -29.97
C GLY A 59 -15.32 -9.31 -28.66
N ASP A 60 -15.50 -10.64 -28.72
CA ASP A 60 -15.64 -11.53 -27.56
C ASP A 60 -14.34 -12.24 -27.17
N THR A 61 -13.20 -11.91 -27.79
CA THR A 61 -11.92 -12.61 -27.62
C THR A 61 -10.90 -11.72 -26.93
N ILE A 62 -10.35 -12.22 -25.82
CA ILE A 62 -9.25 -11.62 -25.06
C ILE A 62 -7.95 -12.21 -25.60
N TYR A 63 -7.01 -11.37 -26.00
CA TYR A 63 -5.66 -11.73 -26.39
C TYR A 63 -4.69 -11.30 -25.31
N PHE A 64 -3.70 -12.13 -25.01
CA PHE A 64 -2.71 -11.88 -23.97
C PHE A 64 -1.43 -12.65 -24.26
N THR A 65 -0.37 -12.37 -23.49
CA THR A 65 0.84 -13.20 -23.51
C THR A 65 1.01 -13.92 -22.18
N GLN A 66 1.70 -15.07 -22.21
CA GLN A 66 2.15 -15.78 -21.01
C GLN A 66 3.47 -16.48 -21.27
N ASN A 67 4.22 -16.79 -20.21
CA ASN A 67 5.44 -17.58 -20.32
C ASN A 67 5.16 -19.09 -20.20
N LYS A 68 5.86 -19.88 -21.01
CA LYS A 68 5.91 -21.36 -20.93
C LYS A 68 7.34 -21.79 -20.67
N TYR A 69 7.53 -22.80 -19.83
CA TYR A 69 8.85 -23.19 -19.34
C TYR A 69 9.24 -24.53 -19.93
N TYR A 70 10.47 -24.63 -20.44
CA TYR A 70 10.97 -25.84 -21.11
C TYR A 70 12.32 -26.25 -20.55
N ASP A 71 12.48 -27.53 -20.21
CA ASP A 71 13.77 -28.09 -19.82
C ASP A 71 14.78 -28.15 -20.98
N ALA A 72 16.02 -28.56 -20.68
CA ALA A 72 17.10 -28.68 -21.65
C ALA A 72 16.83 -29.69 -22.78
N ASP A 73 15.93 -30.66 -22.58
CA ASP A 73 15.49 -31.62 -23.60
C ASP A 73 14.31 -31.07 -24.44
N GLY A 74 13.84 -29.86 -24.13
CA GLY A 74 12.74 -29.17 -24.80
C GLY A 74 11.35 -29.65 -24.36
N LYS A 75 11.24 -30.34 -23.23
CA LYS A 75 9.96 -30.76 -22.64
C LYS A 75 9.42 -29.65 -21.75
N GLU A 76 8.12 -29.39 -21.88
CA GLU A 76 7.43 -28.40 -21.02
C GLU A 76 7.45 -28.86 -19.55
N VAL A 77 7.76 -27.91 -18.66
CA VAL A 77 7.81 -28.05 -17.20
C VAL A 77 6.99 -26.94 -16.55
N SER A 78 6.77 -27.03 -15.23
CA SER A 78 5.97 -26.03 -14.51
C SER A 78 6.75 -24.73 -14.28
N ALA A 79 6.03 -23.65 -13.98
CA ALA A 79 6.64 -22.41 -13.50
C ALA A 79 7.36 -22.62 -12.17
N ASP A 80 6.84 -23.49 -11.30
CA ASP A 80 7.47 -23.86 -10.03
C ASP A 80 8.81 -24.56 -10.23
N ASP A 81 8.93 -25.45 -11.22
CA ASP A 81 10.21 -26.09 -11.55
C ASP A 81 11.26 -25.04 -11.92
N TYR A 82 10.86 -24.00 -12.67
CA TYR A 82 11.72 -22.88 -13.02
C TYR A 82 12.09 -22.05 -11.77
N ASN A 83 11.11 -21.66 -10.96
CA ASN A 83 11.33 -20.85 -9.75
C ASN A 83 12.24 -21.57 -8.75
N ASN A 84 12.02 -22.86 -8.51
CA ASN A 84 12.87 -23.70 -7.67
C ASN A 84 14.29 -23.82 -8.22
N GLU A 85 14.46 -23.89 -9.55
CA GLU A 85 15.79 -23.88 -10.16
C GLU A 85 16.49 -22.53 -9.95
N ILE A 86 15.78 -21.41 -10.14
CA ILE A 86 16.31 -20.07 -9.89
C ILE A 86 16.69 -19.88 -8.44
N GLU A 87 15.85 -20.29 -7.49
CA GLU A 87 16.16 -20.23 -6.05
C GLU A 87 17.39 -21.06 -5.71
N ARG A 88 17.51 -22.28 -6.25
CA ARG A 88 18.70 -23.11 -6.09
C ARG A 88 19.95 -22.45 -6.69
N ILE A 89 19.85 -21.84 -7.87
CA ILE A 89 20.96 -21.12 -8.50
C ILE A 89 21.38 -19.95 -7.60
N ASN A 90 20.43 -19.14 -7.15
CA ASN A 90 20.67 -17.99 -6.28
C ASN A 90 21.33 -18.42 -4.95
N SER A 91 20.87 -19.52 -4.34
CA SER A 91 21.46 -20.07 -3.12
C SER A 91 22.89 -20.61 -3.29
N SER A 92 23.34 -20.84 -4.53
CA SER A 92 24.67 -21.36 -4.83
C SER A 92 25.70 -20.27 -5.13
N LEU A 93 25.27 -19.00 -5.23
CA LEU A 93 26.13 -17.85 -5.48
C LEU A 93 26.77 -17.37 -4.16
N PRO A 94 28.05 -16.97 -4.16
CA PRO A 94 28.70 -16.46 -2.96
C PRO A 94 28.12 -15.11 -2.54
N ASP A 95 27.73 -14.99 -1.25
CA ASP A 95 27.28 -13.75 -0.63
C ASP A 95 28.34 -12.65 -0.78
N THR A 96 28.11 -11.72 -1.69
CA THR A 96 28.82 -10.44 -1.74
C THR A 96 27.80 -9.32 -1.56
N PRO A 97 28.12 -8.26 -0.78
CA PRO A 97 27.15 -7.21 -0.50
C PRO A 97 26.78 -6.50 -1.80
N VAL A 98 25.49 -6.53 -2.14
CA VAL A 98 24.94 -5.82 -3.31
C VAL A 98 24.94 -4.33 -3.00
N VAL A 99 25.69 -3.56 -3.78
CA VAL A 99 25.50 -2.12 -3.93
C VAL A 99 24.57 -1.95 -5.14
N SER A 100 23.36 -1.45 -4.89
CA SER A 100 22.34 -0.95 -5.85
C SER A 100 21.55 -1.96 -6.70
N ASP A 101 20.26 -1.63 -6.87
CA ASP A 101 19.18 -2.27 -7.67
C ASP A 101 19.45 -2.39 -9.18
N THR A 102 20.64 -2.87 -9.57
CA THR A 102 20.88 -3.25 -10.96
C THR A 102 20.99 -4.76 -11.02
N ASP A 103 20.09 -5.39 -11.80
CA ASP A 103 20.14 -6.80 -12.19
C ASP A 103 21.50 -7.08 -12.86
N ILE A 104 22.52 -7.43 -12.06
CA ILE A 104 23.80 -7.93 -12.58
C ILE A 104 23.73 -9.46 -12.55
N PRO A 105 23.71 -10.15 -13.70
CA PRO A 105 24.01 -11.58 -13.72
C PRO A 105 25.44 -11.75 -13.21
N HIS A 106 25.64 -12.51 -12.14
CA HIS A 106 26.98 -12.97 -11.78
C HIS A 106 27.59 -13.63 -13.01
N GLN A 107 28.79 -13.21 -13.44
CA GLN A 107 29.49 -13.77 -14.60
C GLN A 107 29.74 -15.29 -14.46
N ASP A 108 29.65 -15.81 -13.23
CA ASP A 108 29.79 -17.23 -12.87
C ASP A 108 28.46 -17.90 -12.46
N ALA A 109 27.30 -17.24 -12.61
CA ALA A 109 26.02 -17.87 -12.31
C ALA A 109 25.74 -19.02 -13.30
N PRO A 110 25.42 -20.23 -12.81
CA PRO A 110 25.01 -21.31 -13.69
C PRO A 110 23.76 -20.90 -14.49
N THR A 111 23.81 -21.06 -15.80
CA THR A 111 22.66 -20.81 -16.68
C THR A 111 21.52 -21.74 -16.28
N PRO A 112 20.28 -21.26 -16.12
CA PRO A 112 19.12 -22.12 -15.86
C PRO A 112 18.98 -23.18 -16.94
N ASN A 113 18.71 -24.42 -16.56
CA ASN A 113 18.41 -25.50 -17.51
C ASN A 113 16.98 -25.38 -18.05
N ILE A 114 16.12 -24.64 -17.37
CA ILE A 114 14.76 -24.34 -17.78
C ILE A 114 14.71 -22.96 -18.45
N THR A 115 14.20 -22.92 -19.68
CA THR A 115 14.09 -21.70 -20.50
C THR A 115 12.64 -21.22 -20.58
N PRO A 116 12.33 -19.99 -20.17
CA PRO A 116 11.02 -19.39 -20.41
C PRO A 116 10.86 -19.00 -21.89
N LYS A 117 9.67 -19.24 -22.44
CA LYS A 117 9.27 -18.84 -23.79
C LYS A 117 7.93 -18.14 -23.75
N MET A 118 7.93 -16.89 -24.18
CA MET A 118 6.70 -16.11 -24.33
C MET A 118 5.85 -16.65 -25.48
N VAL A 119 4.59 -16.93 -25.20
CA VAL A 119 3.57 -17.33 -26.17
C VAL A 119 2.44 -16.31 -26.19
N ILE A 120 1.85 -16.10 -27.36
CA ILE A 120 0.60 -15.35 -27.50
C ILE A 120 -0.54 -16.35 -27.33
N CYS A 121 -1.56 -15.95 -26.55
CA CYS A 121 -2.74 -16.75 -26.28
C CYS A 121 -4.01 -15.94 -26.51
N SER A 122 -5.13 -16.63 -26.65
CA SER A 122 -6.45 -16.02 -26.58
C SER A 122 -7.45 -16.91 -25.88
N VAL A 123 -8.43 -16.29 -25.24
CA VAL A 123 -9.59 -16.95 -24.64
C VAL A 123 -10.82 -16.09 -24.91
N LYS A 124 -12.00 -16.71 -25.01
CA LYS A 124 -13.24 -15.94 -25.08
C LYS A 124 -13.59 -15.35 -23.73
N THR A 125 -14.35 -14.25 -23.77
CA THR A 125 -14.94 -13.62 -22.57
C THR A 125 -15.89 -14.53 -21.78
N ASP A 126 -16.35 -15.64 -22.38
CA ASP A 126 -17.11 -16.70 -21.72
C ASP A 126 -16.22 -17.86 -21.21
N GLY A 127 -14.90 -17.70 -21.23
CA GLY A 127 -13.90 -18.64 -20.73
C GLY A 127 -13.62 -19.81 -21.67
N THR A 128 -14.31 -19.90 -22.80
CA THR A 128 -14.12 -20.99 -23.76
C THR A 128 -13.07 -20.67 -24.82
N GLY A 129 -12.61 -21.69 -25.54
CA GLY A 129 -11.80 -21.50 -26.74
C GLY A 129 -10.38 -21.01 -26.49
N TYR A 130 -9.77 -21.36 -25.34
CA TYR A 130 -8.35 -21.15 -25.10
C TYR A 130 -7.53 -21.67 -26.29
N THR A 131 -6.71 -20.80 -26.87
CA THR A 131 -5.92 -21.05 -28.07
C THR A 131 -4.54 -20.43 -27.92
N GLU A 132 -3.50 -21.22 -28.19
CA GLU A 132 -2.11 -20.76 -28.27
C GLU A 132 -1.73 -20.47 -29.72
N TYR A 133 -0.90 -19.44 -29.91
CA TYR A 133 -0.42 -18.98 -31.22
C TYR A 133 1.10 -19.23 -31.33
N PRO A 134 1.53 -20.47 -31.67
CA PRO A 134 2.91 -20.91 -31.52
C PRO A 134 3.88 -20.35 -32.58
N ASP A 135 3.39 -19.67 -33.62
CA ASP A 135 4.24 -19.15 -34.69
C ASP A 135 4.91 -17.81 -34.32
N TYR A 136 4.53 -17.19 -33.20
CA TYR A 136 5.26 -16.03 -32.67
C TYR A 136 6.63 -16.47 -32.16
N LYS A 137 7.67 -15.69 -32.47
CA LYS A 137 9.02 -15.90 -31.98
C LYS A 137 9.54 -14.60 -31.41
N ALA A 138 9.73 -14.57 -30.10
CA ALA A 138 10.37 -13.46 -29.42
C ALA A 138 11.82 -13.27 -29.91
N PRO A 139 12.36 -12.05 -29.88
CA PRO A 139 13.79 -11.82 -30.09
C PRO A 139 14.63 -12.65 -29.13
N GLU A 140 15.48 -13.54 -29.65
CA GLU A 140 16.36 -14.38 -28.83
C GLU A 140 17.41 -13.52 -28.10
N TYR A 141 17.62 -13.82 -26.81
CA TYR A 141 18.74 -13.28 -26.05
C TYR A 141 20.05 -13.84 -26.62
N ASN A 142 21.00 -12.97 -26.94
CA ASN A 142 22.35 -13.39 -27.35
C ASN A 142 23.32 -13.40 -26.17
N ASP A 143 24.54 -13.90 -26.42
CA ASP A 143 25.64 -14.01 -25.44
C ASP A 143 26.09 -12.65 -24.85
N LYS A 144 25.54 -11.53 -25.32
CA LYS A 144 25.79 -10.17 -24.83
C LYS A 144 24.62 -9.61 -24.01
N GLY A 145 23.64 -10.43 -23.66
CA GLY A 145 22.44 -10.01 -22.93
C GLY A 145 21.45 -9.20 -23.77
N GLU A 146 21.65 -9.09 -25.09
CA GLU A 146 20.68 -8.42 -25.97
C GLU A 146 19.54 -9.39 -26.27
N GLY A 147 18.33 -9.10 -25.84
CA GLY A 147 17.12 -9.86 -26.16
C GLY A 147 15.88 -9.01 -25.98
N GLY A 148 14.70 -9.62 -26.04
CA GLY A 148 13.47 -8.85 -25.98
C GLY A 148 12.21 -9.71 -26.00
N GLY A 149 11.07 -9.03 -26.05
CA GLY A 149 9.77 -9.68 -25.99
C GLY A 149 8.67 -8.78 -26.55
N LEU A 150 7.42 -9.19 -26.34
CA LEU A 150 6.28 -8.30 -26.54
C LEU A 150 6.06 -7.48 -25.27
N SER A 151 6.01 -6.16 -25.41
CA SER A 151 5.57 -5.28 -24.34
C SER A 151 4.05 -5.39 -24.16
N PHE A 152 3.29 -5.32 -25.25
CA PHE A 152 1.83 -5.45 -25.22
C PHE A 152 1.20 -5.75 -26.57
N LEU A 153 -0.05 -6.22 -26.52
CA LEU A 153 -0.88 -6.52 -27.68
C LEU A 153 -1.92 -5.42 -27.92
N LEU A 154 -2.20 -5.19 -29.20
CA LEU A 154 -3.16 -4.19 -29.68
C LEU A 154 -4.04 -4.79 -30.77
N VAL A 155 -5.21 -4.20 -30.97
CA VAL A 155 -6.14 -4.62 -32.02
C VAL A 155 -6.54 -3.40 -32.85
N ASP A 156 -6.45 -3.52 -34.18
CA ASP A 156 -6.90 -2.46 -35.08
C ASP A 156 -8.42 -2.49 -35.32
N GLN A 157 -8.95 -1.49 -36.02
CA GLN A 157 -10.40 -1.37 -36.26
C GLN A 157 -10.99 -2.52 -37.11
N GLN A 158 -10.16 -3.31 -37.78
CA GLN A 158 -10.60 -4.49 -38.54
C GLN A 158 -10.47 -5.78 -37.71
N GLY A 159 -10.04 -5.69 -36.46
CA GLY A 159 -9.83 -6.84 -35.59
C GLY A 159 -8.51 -7.57 -35.83
N ASN A 160 -7.55 -6.98 -36.57
CA ASN A 160 -6.24 -7.61 -36.72
C ASN A 160 -5.42 -7.40 -35.44
N LEU A 161 -4.70 -8.45 -35.04
CA LEU A 161 -3.80 -8.41 -33.90
C LEU A 161 -2.45 -7.78 -34.28
N TRP A 162 -1.98 -6.90 -33.41
CA TRP A 162 -0.67 -6.27 -33.47
C TRP A 162 0.04 -6.46 -32.14
N GLY A 163 1.37 -6.51 -32.16
CA GLY A 163 2.21 -6.58 -30.97
C GLY A 163 3.28 -5.51 -31.01
N LEU A 164 3.49 -4.80 -29.91
CA LEU A 164 4.68 -3.97 -29.73
C LEU A 164 5.80 -4.87 -29.22
N GLU A 165 6.78 -5.13 -30.08
CA GLU A 165 8.00 -5.86 -29.74
C GLU A 165 9.07 -4.86 -29.30
N TYR A 166 9.71 -5.12 -28.16
CA TYR A 166 10.90 -4.38 -27.73
C TYR A 166 12.13 -5.27 -27.81
N LYS A 167 13.27 -4.66 -28.07
CA LYS A 167 14.59 -5.30 -28.04
C LYS A 167 15.54 -4.45 -27.21
N SER A 168 16.03 -5.01 -26.11
CA SER A 168 17.10 -4.44 -25.31
C SER A 168 18.44 -4.70 -25.99
N ILE A 169 19.26 -3.64 -26.09
CA ILE A 169 20.58 -3.65 -26.70
C ILE A 169 21.55 -3.02 -25.71
N VAL A 170 22.58 -3.78 -25.35
CA VAL A 170 23.66 -3.34 -24.47
C VAL A 170 24.88 -3.01 -25.32
N LYS A 171 25.37 -1.77 -25.23
CA LYS A 171 26.62 -1.35 -25.87
C LYS A 171 27.64 -0.94 -24.82
N TYR A 172 28.88 -1.36 -24.97
CA TYR A 172 29.94 -0.99 -24.05
C TYR A 172 30.85 0.07 -24.66
N ASP A 173 31.00 1.21 -23.99
CA ASP A 173 31.88 2.30 -24.39
C ASP A 173 33.10 2.38 -23.46
N PHE A 174 34.08 1.49 -23.69
CA PHE A 174 35.27 1.39 -22.84
C PHE A 174 36.27 2.54 -23.07
N PRO A 175 36.81 3.16 -21.99
CA PRO A 175 37.94 4.06 -22.09
C PRO A 175 39.24 3.32 -22.48
N GLU A 176 40.24 4.07 -22.94
CA GLU A 176 41.51 3.50 -23.42
C GLU A 176 42.21 2.70 -22.31
N GLY A 177 42.40 1.39 -22.53
CA GLY A 177 43.04 0.47 -21.59
C GLY A 177 42.07 -0.35 -20.72
N VAL A 178 40.76 -0.18 -20.90
CA VAL A 178 39.69 -1.00 -20.30
C VAL A 178 39.04 -1.85 -21.41
N ASP A 179 38.62 -3.07 -21.08
CA ASP A 179 37.91 -3.97 -21.98
C ASP A 179 36.83 -4.78 -21.24
N GLU A 180 36.09 -5.61 -21.99
CA GLU A 180 35.01 -6.46 -21.48
C GLU A 180 35.44 -7.43 -20.37
N SER A 181 36.75 -7.70 -20.21
CA SER A 181 37.29 -8.59 -19.17
C SER A 181 37.65 -7.86 -17.86
N SER A 182 37.44 -6.55 -17.80
CA SER A 182 37.71 -5.74 -16.62
C SER A 182 36.63 -5.92 -15.55
N GLU A 183 37.02 -5.97 -14.28
CA GLU A 183 36.12 -6.21 -13.12
C GLU A 183 34.93 -5.23 -13.04
N ASN A 184 35.08 -4.01 -13.59
CA ASN A 184 34.04 -2.97 -13.65
C ASN A 184 33.54 -2.69 -15.08
N ALA A 185 33.67 -3.63 -16.01
CA ALA A 185 33.26 -3.44 -17.41
C ALA A 185 31.77 -3.01 -17.56
N TRP A 186 30.92 -3.46 -16.65
CA TRP A 186 29.49 -3.13 -16.58
C TRP A 186 29.20 -1.63 -16.41
N GLN A 187 30.10 -0.87 -15.78
CA GLN A 187 29.92 0.60 -15.61
C GLN A 187 29.96 1.36 -16.94
N TYR A 188 30.44 0.70 -18.00
CA TYR A 188 30.52 1.25 -19.35
C TYR A 188 29.39 0.74 -20.23
N ALA A 189 28.41 0.00 -19.68
CA ALA A 189 27.25 -0.49 -20.39
C ALA A 189 26.21 0.62 -20.61
N ASN A 190 25.89 0.87 -21.86
CA ASN A 190 24.81 1.73 -22.32
C ASN A 190 23.64 0.86 -22.80
N HIS A 191 22.51 0.96 -22.10
CA HIS A 191 21.29 0.24 -22.42
C HIS A 191 20.43 1.08 -23.37
N THR A 192 20.06 0.49 -24.50
CA THR A 192 19.15 1.11 -25.47
C THR A 192 18.05 0.14 -25.85
N GLU A 193 16.83 0.65 -25.99
CA GLU A 193 15.69 -0.15 -26.40
C GLU A 193 15.30 0.17 -27.85
N GLN A 194 14.88 -0.85 -28.59
CA GLN A 194 14.31 -0.71 -29.92
C GLN A 194 12.89 -1.24 -29.95
N TYR A 195 11.96 -0.40 -30.44
CA TYR A 195 10.54 -0.75 -30.56
C TYR A 195 10.09 -1.00 -31.99
N ASN A 196 9.48 -2.15 -32.23
CA ASN A 196 8.87 -2.53 -33.51
C ASN A 196 7.39 -2.84 -33.33
N LEU A 197 6.54 -2.27 -34.18
CA LEU A 197 5.12 -2.63 -34.22
C LEU A 197 4.90 -3.74 -35.25
N CYS A 198 4.53 -4.92 -34.77
CA CYS A 198 4.42 -6.14 -35.55
C CYS A 198 2.95 -6.48 -35.82
N LYS A 199 2.57 -6.60 -37.09
CA LYS A 199 1.26 -7.18 -37.45
C LYS A 199 1.35 -8.70 -37.39
N LEU A 200 0.39 -9.33 -36.75
CA LEU A 200 0.37 -10.77 -36.49
C LEU A 200 -0.73 -11.46 -37.32
N SER A 201 -0.45 -12.68 -37.80
CA SER A 201 -1.45 -13.55 -38.42
C SER A 201 -2.37 -14.18 -37.37
N GLU A 202 -3.41 -14.87 -37.82
CA GLU A 202 -4.26 -15.76 -37.00
C GLU A 202 -3.48 -16.93 -36.34
N THR A 203 -2.20 -17.12 -36.64
CA THR A 203 -1.33 -18.13 -36.00
C THR A 203 -0.26 -17.51 -35.11
N GLY A 204 -0.22 -16.17 -34.98
CA GLY A 204 0.81 -15.43 -34.25
C GLY A 204 2.06 -15.10 -35.07
N LYS A 205 2.11 -15.49 -36.35
CA LYS A 205 3.26 -15.22 -37.21
C LYS A 205 3.34 -13.73 -37.55
N LYS A 206 4.54 -13.14 -37.43
CA LYS A 206 4.82 -11.79 -37.94
C LYS A 206 4.60 -11.73 -39.46
N VAL A 207 3.67 -10.88 -39.91
CA VAL A 207 3.34 -10.66 -41.33
C VAL A 207 3.72 -9.28 -41.84
N ALA A 208 3.88 -8.31 -40.94
CA ALA A 208 4.44 -6.99 -41.22
C ALA A 208 5.13 -6.45 -39.96
N GLU A 209 6.07 -5.53 -40.13
CA GLU A 209 6.86 -4.94 -39.05
C GLU A 209 7.15 -3.48 -39.41
N ILE A 210 7.00 -2.60 -38.41
CA ILE A 210 7.24 -1.16 -38.53
C ILE A 210 8.23 -0.77 -37.44
N ASP A 211 9.44 -0.35 -37.83
CA ASP A 211 10.47 0.16 -36.93
C ASP A 211 10.09 1.56 -36.44
N LEU A 212 9.60 1.66 -35.20
CA LEU A 212 9.14 2.93 -34.63
C LEU A 212 10.31 3.88 -34.32
N ASN A 213 11.50 3.32 -34.03
CA ASN A 213 12.71 4.10 -33.78
C ASN A 213 13.13 4.91 -35.01
N SER A 214 12.81 4.42 -36.22
CA SER A 214 13.18 5.08 -37.48
C SER A 214 12.56 6.47 -37.66
N PHE A 215 11.48 6.78 -36.95
CA PHE A 215 10.79 8.07 -37.06
C PHE A 215 11.34 9.15 -36.12
N ILE A 216 12.15 8.75 -35.14
CA ILE A 216 12.55 9.60 -34.04
C ILE A 216 13.87 10.29 -34.40
N GLU A 217 13.88 11.61 -34.30
CA GLU A 217 15.12 12.37 -34.42
C GLU A 217 15.91 12.14 -33.13
N LYS A 218 17.12 11.58 -33.23
CA LYS A 218 18.04 11.47 -32.09
C LYS A 218 18.23 12.86 -31.47
N GLN A 219 17.55 13.13 -30.38
CA GLN A 219 17.97 14.17 -29.44
C GLN A 219 19.14 13.60 -28.63
N ASP A 220 19.85 14.46 -27.89
CA ASP A 220 21.16 14.22 -27.23
C ASP A 220 21.39 12.78 -26.73
N GLU A 221 22.66 12.35 -26.63
CA GLU A 221 23.07 10.97 -26.26
C GLU A 221 22.39 10.40 -24.99
N ASP A 222 21.81 11.25 -24.15
CA ASP A 222 21.08 10.91 -22.91
C ASP A 222 19.54 10.76 -23.07
N SER A 223 18.98 10.88 -24.28
CA SER A 223 17.53 10.85 -24.49
C SER A 223 16.97 9.42 -24.46
N TYR A 224 16.34 9.03 -23.36
CA TYR A 224 15.70 7.71 -23.20
C TYR A 224 14.39 7.63 -24.00
N PHE A 225 14.27 6.62 -24.87
CA PHE A 225 13.09 6.38 -25.69
C PHE A 225 12.31 5.18 -25.15
N TYR A 226 11.06 5.40 -24.74
CA TYR A 226 10.19 4.38 -24.17
C TYR A 226 8.76 4.54 -24.71
N ILE A 227 8.13 3.43 -25.12
CA ILE A 227 6.73 3.40 -25.55
C ILE A 227 5.92 2.59 -24.52
N ASN A 228 4.93 3.25 -23.91
CA ASN A 228 4.00 2.63 -22.98
C ASN A 228 2.73 2.12 -23.71
N TYR A 229 1.94 1.24 -23.06
CA TYR A 229 0.67 0.67 -23.53
C TYR A 229 -0.31 1.72 -24.10
N ASN A 230 -0.37 2.87 -23.43
CA ASN A 230 -1.27 3.97 -23.74
C ASN A 230 -0.71 4.97 -24.78
N SER A 231 0.35 4.59 -25.49
CA SER A 231 1.05 5.43 -26.46
C SER A 231 0.70 5.14 -27.91
N ILE A 232 -0.09 4.11 -28.23
CA ILE A 232 -0.45 3.73 -29.62
C ILE A 232 -1.97 3.57 -29.77
N VAL A 233 -2.56 4.23 -30.78
CA VAL A 233 -3.97 4.10 -31.13
C VAL A 233 -4.17 4.05 -32.65
N PHE A 234 -5.21 3.35 -33.09
CA PHE A 234 -5.59 3.24 -34.50
C PHE A 234 -6.78 4.15 -34.83
N ASP A 235 -6.63 4.98 -35.87
CA ASP A 235 -7.74 5.77 -36.40
C ASP A 235 -8.74 4.90 -37.18
N LYS A 236 -9.81 5.53 -37.69
CA LYS A 236 -10.87 4.85 -38.47
C LYS A 236 -10.39 4.19 -39.78
N ASP A 237 -9.27 4.63 -40.34
CA ASP A 237 -8.68 4.13 -41.58
C ASP A 237 -7.48 3.20 -41.28
N SER A 238 -7.29 2.81 -40.01
CA SER A 238 -6.17 2.03 -39.47
C SER A 238 -4.79 2.68 -39.59
N ASN A 239 -4.73 4.00 -39.74
CA ASN A 239 -3.49 4.74 -39.51
C ASN A 239 -3.10 4.59 -38.05
N ILE A 240 -1.80 4.39 -37.83
CA ILE A 240 -1.18 4.21 -36.51
C ILE A 240 -0.77 5.58 -36.00
N CYS A 241 -1.39 6.01 -34.91
CA CYS A 241 -0.96 7.20 -34.17
C CYS A 241 -0.17 6.74 -32.95
N PHE A 242 1.06 7.20 -32.80
CA PHE A 242 1.86 6.90 -31.61
C PHE A 242 2.63 8.10 -31.07
N THR A 243 2.98 8.08 -29.78
CA THR A 243 3.79 9.12 -29.12
C THR A 243 5.10 8.54 -28.58
N ASP A 244 6.16 9.36 -28.61
CA ASP A 244 7.48 9.03 -28.04
C ASP A 244 7.64 9.44 -26.58
N GLY A 245 6.58 9.95 -25.95
CA GLY A 245 6.61 10.48 -24.57
C GLY A 245 7.31 11.83 -24.44
N ASN A 246 8.10 12.23 -25.43
CA ASN A 246 8.90 13.47 -25.47
C ASN A 246 8.18 14.61 -26.23
N GLY A 247 6.84 14.54 -26.27
CA GLY A 247 6.00 15.60 -26.82
C GLY A 247 5.71 15.51 -28.33
N THR A 248 5.98 14.39 -28.99
CA THR A 248 5.68 14.23 -30.43
C THR A 248 4.66 13.11 -30.70
N VAL A 249 3.61 13.42 -31.47
CA VAL A 249 2.72 12.42 -32.09
C VAL A 249 3.17 12.16 -33.52
N TYR A 250 3.34 10.89 -33.85
CA TYR A 250 3.61 10.40 -35.20
C TYR A 250 2.34 9.75 -35.74
N VAL A 251 1.99 10.08 -36.97
CA VAL A 251 0.88 9.44 -37.69
C VAL A 251 1.44 8.71 -38.89
N VAL A 252 1.27 7.40 -38.91
CA VAL A 252 1.87 6.47 -39.88
C VAL A 252 0.75 5.67 -40.54
N ASP A 253 0.86 5.44 -41.84
CA ASP A 253 -0.11 4.59 -42.54
C ASP A 253 0.08 3.10 -42.21
N PRO A 254 -0.87 2.21 -42.56
CA PRO A 254 -0.73 0.77 -42.30
C PRO A 254 0.49 0.10 -42.96
N SER A 255 1.17 0.77 -43.89
CA SER A 255 2.37 0.26 -44.56
C SER A 255 3.67 0.66 -43.87
N GLY A 256 3.60 1.50 -42.83
CA GLY A 256 4.76 2.05 -42.15
C GLY A 256 5.28 3.36 -42.74
N ALA A 257 4.52 4.03 -43.62
CA ALA A 257 4.94 5.33 -44.16
C ALA A 257 4.46 6.48 -43.27
N LEU A 258 5.38 7.37 -42.87
CA LEU A 258 5.06 8.56 -42.09
C LEU A 258 4.16 9.51 -42.90
N LEU A 259 2.97 9.79 -42.38
CA LEU A 259 2.01 10.73 -42.98
C LEU A 259 2.29 12.17 -42.57
N PHE A 260 2.54 12.39 -41.27
CA PHE A 260 2.96 13.65 -40.64
C PHE A 260 3.32 13.42 -39.15
N LYS A 261 3.89 14.44 -38.50
CA LYS A 261 4.12 14.49 -37.06
C LYS A 261 3.63 15.81 -36.47
N LEU A 262 3.20 15.79 -35.22
CA LEU A 262 2.80 16.97 -34.46
C LEU A 262 3.64 17.04 -33.18
N ASN A 263 4.14 18.21 -32.83
CA ASN A 263 4.92 18.43 -31.61
C ASN A 263 4.15 19.36 -30.66
N ASP A 264 4.28 19.08 -29.36
CA ASP A 264 3.84 19.93 -28.27
C ASP A 264 4.93 20.04 -27.21
N GLN A 265 5.22 21.26 -26.77
CA GLN A 265 6.30 21.54 -25.82
C GLN A 265 5.97 21.11 -24.39
N ASN A 266 4.70 20.86 -24.09
CA ASN A 266 4.25 20.52 -22.75
C ASN A 266 4.25 19.00 -22.47
N GLY A 267 4.82 18.20 -23.38
CA GLY A 267 4.81 16.74 -23.29
C GLY A 267 3.46 16.13 -23.68
N ILE A 268 3.45 14.82 -23.93
CA ILE A 268 2.24 14.07 -24.29
C ILE A 268 2.21 12.81 -23.45
N ASN A 269 1.18 12.69 -22.60
CA ASN A 269 1.06 11.62 -21.63
C ASN A 269 0.50 10.33 -22.25
N THR A 270 -0.55 10.46 -23.06
CA THR A 270 -1.25 9.32 -23.68
C THR A 270 -2.03 9.74 -24.92
N LEU A 271 -2.30 8.77 -25.80
CA LEU A 271 -3.23 8.92 -26.92
C LEU A 271 -4.54 8.17 -26.64
N LEU A 272 -5.65 8.80 -26.98
CA LEU A 272 -7.00 8.26 -26.77
C LEU A 272 -7.77 8.24 -28.08
N LYS A 273 -8.61 7.22 -28.26
CA LYS A 273 -9.67 7.21 -29.26
C LYS A 273 -10.96 7.69 -28.60
N LEU A 274 -11.46 8.83 -29.05
CA LEU A 274 -12.71 9.42 -28.55
C LEU A 274 -13.93 8.68 -29.13
N LYS A 275 -15.12 8.93 -28.57
CA LYS A 275 -16.36 8.21 -28.96
C LYS A 275 -16.77 8.42 -30.41
N ASP A 276 -16.35 9.53 -31.01
CA ASP A 276 -16.57 9.85 -32.42
C ASP A 276 -15.49 9.26 -33.35
N ASN A 277 -14.58 8.44 -32.81
CA ASN A 277 -13.40 7.86 -33.46
C ASN A 277 -12.31 8.87 -33.85
N SER A 278 -12.39 10.12 -33.39
CA SER A 278 -11.24 11.03 -33.46
C SER A 278 -10.15 10.58 -32.48
N ILE A 279 -8.90 10.92 -32.80
CA ILE A 279 -7.76 10.68 -31.94
C ILE A 279 -7.42 11.97 -31.20
N ALA A 280 -7.13 11.87 -29.91
CA ALA A 280 -6.68 13.00 -29.11
C ALA A 280 -5.45 12.64 -28.27
N ALA A 281 -4.58 13.63 -28.08
CA ALA A 281 -3.43 13.57 -27.21
C ALA A 281 -3.76 14.24 -25.87
N ALA A 282 -3.53 13.54 -24.76
CA ALA A 282 -3.64 14.11 -23.42
C ALA A 282 -2.33 14.78 -23.01
N LEU A 283 -2.41 16.04 -22.60
CA LEU A 283 -1.26 16.88 -22.27
C LEU A 283 -1.65 18.04 -21.34
N TYR A 284 -0.64 18.74 -20.82
CA TYR A 284 -0.84 19.97 -20.06
C TYR A 284 -0.84 21.18 -20.98
N ASP A 285 -1.76 22.12 -20.79
CA ASP A 285 -1.72 23.39 -21.50
C ASP A 285 -0.64 24.35 -20.94
N SER A 286 -0.53 25.55 -21.50
CA SER A 286 0.45 26.55 -21.05
C SER A 286 0.22 27.08 -19.63
N GLU A 287 -0.93 26.78 -19.01
CA GLU A 287 -1.26 27.12 -17.63
C GLU A 287 -1.12 25.89 -16.70
N HIS A 288 -0.48 24.80 -17.17
CA HIS A 288 -0.35 23.52 -16.47
C HIS A 288 -1.68 22.83 -16.14
N LYS A 289 -2.72 23.05 -16.95
CA LYS A 289 -4.01 22.34 -16.81
C LYS A 289 -4.08 21.16 -17.77
N SER A 290 -4.59 20.04 -17.29
CA SER A 290 -4.84 18.86 -18.11
C SER A 290 -5.86 19.17 -19.22
N CYS A 291 -5.55 18.76 -20.46
CA CYS A 291 -6.43 18.94 -21.62
C CYS A 291 -6.22 17.83 -22.66
N LEU A 292 -7.16 17.73 -23.60
CA LEU A 292 -7.07 16.85 -24.77
C LEU A 292 -6.94 17.69 -26.04
N LYS A 293 -5.88 17.50 -26.84
CA LYS A 293 -5.76 18.10 -28.18
C LYS A 293 -6.07 17.07 -29.25
N VAL A 294 -7.07 17.34 -30.09
CA VAL A 294 -7.43 16.46 -31.21
C VAL A 294 -6.31 16.44 -32.25
N VAL A 295 -5.96 15.25 -32.73
CA VAL A 295 -5.06 15.03 -33.87
C VAL A 295 -5.90 15.06 -35.15
N ASP A 296 -5.93 16.20 -35.86
CA ASP A 296 -6.67 16.32 -37.12
C ASP A 296 -5.84 15.77 -38.28
N ILE A 297 -6.12 14.51 -38.62
CA ILE A 297 -5.47 13.76 -39.69
C ILE A 297 -5.75 14.38 -41.08
N ALA A 298 -6.91 15.00 -41.28
CA ALA A 298 -7.28 15.57 -42.57
C ALA A 298 -6.50 16.86 -42.88
N SER A 299 -6.34 17.73 -41.88
CA SER A 299 -5.55 18.97 -42.00
C SER A 299 -4.06 18.79 -41.68
N LYS A 300 -3.67 17.64 -41.13
CA LYS A 300 -2.31 17.32 -40.66
C LYS A 300 -1.81 18.32 -39.61
N ASN A 301 -2.68 18.70 -38.68
CA ASN A 301 -2.40 19.70 -37.65
C ASN A 301 -3.13 19.38 -36.34
N TRP A 302 -2.82 20.13 -35.29
CA TRP A 302 -3.63 20.13 -34.07
C TRP A 302 -5.02 20.68 -34.37
N GLY A 303 -6.04 19.95 -33.92
CA GLY A 303 -7.45 20.31 -34.01
C GLY A 303 -7.94 21.06 -32.77
N GLU A 304 -9.19 20.79 -32.41
CA GLU A 304 -9.82 21.37 -31.21
C GLU A 304 -9.11 20.92 -29.92
N THR A 305 -8.95 21.85 -28.97
CA THR A 305 -8.56 21.53 -27.59
C THR A 305 -9.83 21.38 -26.75
N LYS A 306 -9.95 20.24 -26.06
CA LYS A 306 -11.05 19.91 -25.16
C LYS A 306 -10.56 19.92 -23.71
N ALA A 307 -11.37 20.50 -22.82
CA ALA A 307 -11.09 20.49 -21.39
C ALA A 307 -11.31 19.08 -20.79
N MET A 308 -10.57 18.77 -19.73
CA MET A 308 -10.75 17.56 -18.92
C MET A 308 -10.63 17.91 -17.43
N PRO A 309 -11.14 17.06 -16.52
CA PRO A 309 -10.95 17.24 -15.08
C PRO A 309 -9.45 17.26 -14.71
N SER A 310 -9.08 18.07 -13.72
CA SER A 310 -7.68 18.21 -13.28
C SER A 310 -7.14 16.96 -12.60
N ASP A 311 -8.03 16.15 -12.03
CA ASP A 311 -7.80 14.90 -11.30
C ASP A 311 -8.03 13.65 -12.16
N ALA A 312 -8.18 13.81 -13.48
CA ALA A 312 -8.34 12.69 -14.41
C ALA A 312 -7.00 12.05 -14.76
N TYR A 313 -6.60 11.06 -13.96
CA TYR A 313 -5.41 10.22 -14.16
C TYR A 313 -5.80 8.85 -14.74
N ASN A 314 -4.80 8.10 -15.25
CA ASN A 314 -4.98 6.75 -15.81
C ASN A 314 -6.09 6.68 -16.89
N LEU A 315 -5.99 7.58 -17.88
CA LEU A 315 -6.98 7.69 -18.95
C LEU A 315 -7.01 6.43 -19.81
N SER A 316 -8.21 6.07 -20.26
CA SER A 316 -8.46 5.03 -21.25
C SER A 316 -9.54 5.48 -22.24
N SER A 317 -9.55 4.88 -23.43
CA SER A 317 -10.58 5.21 -24.43
C SER A 317 -11.97 4.78 -23.91
N GLY A 318 -12.97 5.66 -23.98
CA GLY A 318 -14.29 5.43 -23.40
C GLY A 318 -15.25 4.57 -24.24
N GLY A 319 -14.74 3.98 -25.32
CA GLY A 319 -15.53 3.21 -26.27
C GLY A 319 -16.59 4.07 -26.98
N ALA A 320 -17.78 3.51 -27.20
CA ALA A 320 -18.90 4.27 -27.78
C ALA A 320 -19.68 5.08 -26.73
N ALA A 321 -19.46 4.81 -25.44
CA ALA A 321 -20.25 5.39 -24.36
C ALA A 321 -19.73 6.78 -23.93
N TYR A 322 -18.41 6.94 -23.86
CA TYR A 322 -17.74 8.16 -23.38
C TYR A 322 -16.57 8.53 -24.27
N ASP A 323 -16.16 9.81 -24.28
CA ASP A 323 -14.97 10.24 -25.00
C ASP A 323 -13.71 9.61 -24.38
N PHE A 324 -13.65 9.54 -23.06
CA PHE A 324 -12.65 8.77 -22.33
C PHE A 324 -13.20 8.32 -20.98
N CYS A 325 -12.54 7.32 -20.41
CA CYS A 325 -12.73 6.91 -19.02
C CYS A 325 -11.45 7.22 -18.23
N TYR A 326 -11.60 7.47 -16.93
CA TYR A 326 -10.48 7.70 -16.02
C TYR A 326 -10.80 7.16 -14.63
N GLN A 327 -9.76 6.95 -13.85
CA GLN A 327 -9.91 6.56 -12.45
C GLN A 327 -9.67 7.77 -11.55
N ASN A 328 -10.53 7.93 -10.55
CA ASN A 328 -10.31 8.84 -9.43
C ASN A 328 -10.63 8.08 -8.14
N GLY A 329 -9.61 7.88 -7.32
CA GLY A 329 -9.64 6.93 -6.20
C GLY A 329 -10.06 5.54 -6.65
N THR A 330 -11.04 4.95 -5.97
CA THR A 330 -11.58 3.60 -6.25
C THR A 330 -12.72 3.60 -7.28
N SER A 331 -12.97 4.73 -7.94
CA SER A 331 -14.12 4.90 -8.83
C SER A 331 -13.71 5.09 -10.28
N LEU A 332 -14.48 4.46 -11.17
CA LEU A 332 -14.37 4.63 -12.62
C LEU A 332 -15.34 5.71 -13.08
N PHE A 333 -14.83 6.69 -13.82
CA PHE A 333 -15.61 7.77 -14.39
C PHE A 333 -15.56 7.72 -15.91
N GLY A 334 -16.67 8.08 -16.55
CA GLY A 334 -16.75 8.35 -17.98
C GLY A 334 -16.95 9.85 -18.21
N TYR A 335 -16.26 10.41 -19.19
CA TYR A 335 -16.34 11.84 -19.51
C TYR A 335 -16.89 12.09 -20.92
N ASP A 336 -17.83 13.02 -21.03
CA ASP A 336 -18.32 13.54 -22.31
C ASP A 336 -17.75 14.95 -22.53
N CYS A 337 -16.83 15.07 -23.49
CA CYS A 337 -16.16 16.33 -23.77
C CYS A 337 -17.09 17.41 -24.36
N ASN A 338 -18.17 17.02 -25.03
CA ASN A 338 -19.10 17.99 -25.62
C ASN A 338 -20.12 18.49 -24.60
N ALA A 339 -20.51 17.63 -23.66
CA ALA A 339 -21.37 18.01 -22.54
C ALA A 339 -20.60 18.68 -21.39
N GLU A 340 -19.26 18.57 -21.39
CA GLU A 340 -18.39 18.96 -20.27
C GLU A 340 -18.86 18.35 -18.95
N ALA A 341 -19.21 17.06 -19.02
CA ALA A 341 -19.85 16.35 -17.91
C ALA A 341 -19.14 15.02 -17.67
N GLU A 342 -18.72 14.82 -16.43
CA GLU A 342 -18.31 13.53 -15.91
C GLU A 342 -19.52 12.75 -15.39
N THR A 343 -19.44 11.43 -15.52
CA THR A 343 -20.41 10.49 -14.95
C THR A 343 -19.63 9.45 -14.15
N LYS A 344 -19.87 9.37 -12.84
CA LYS A 344 -19.38 8.26 -12.03
C LYS A 344 -20.08 6.99 -12.52
N ILE A 345 -19.33 6.10 -13.16
CA ILE A 345 -19.85 4.83 -13.68
C ILE A 345 -20.09 3.91 -12.50
N LEU A 346 -19.05 3.64 -11.73
CA LEU A 346 -19.11 2.77 -10.56
C LEU A 346 -17.96 3.06 -9.60
N THR A 347 -18.07 2.47 -8.42
CA THR A 347 -16.98 2.32 -7.45
C THR A 347 -16.67 0.84 -7.36
N TRP A 348 -15.42 0.44 -7.63
CA TRP A 348 -15.03 -0.97 -7.82
C TRP A 348 -15.41 -1.83 -6.62
N VAL A 349 -15.08 -1.35 -5.42
CA VAL A 349 -15.38 -2.04 -4.17
C VAL A 349 -16.89 -2.16 -3.90
N ASN A 350 -17.71 -1.23 -4.40
CA ASN A 350 -19.18 -1.34 -4.30
C ASN A 350 -19.75 -2.38 -5.29
N CYS A 351 -18.94 -2.84 -6.22
CA CYS A 351 -19.24 -3.95 -7.12
C CYS A 351 -18.51 -5.24 -6.73
N ASP A 352 -17.94 -5.29 -5.52
CA ASP A 352 -17.20 -6.43 -4.99
C ASP A 352 -15.97 -6.81 -5.84
N ILE A 353 -15.30 -5.79 -6.38
CA ILE A 353 -14.06 -5.89 -7.17
C ILE A 353 -12.97 -5.06 -6.47
N ASP A 354 -11.80 -5.67 -6.32
CA ASP A 354 -10.59 -4.97 -5.91
C ASP A 354 -9.99 -4.25 -7.13
N GLY A 355 -9.95 -2.92 -7.09
CA GLY A 355 -9.44 -2.11 -8.19
C GLY A 355 -7.95 -2.34 -8.48
N ASN A 356 -7.17 -2.77 -7.48
CA ASN A 356 -5.73 -3.02 -7.64
C ASN A 356 -5.44 -4.29 -8.45
N ASN A 357 -6.41 -5.21 -8.52
CA ASN A 357 -6.27 -6.48 -9.20
C ASN A 357 -6.69 -6.43 -10.68
N ILE A 358 -7.20 -5.28 -11.14
CA ILE A 358 -7.68 -5.10 -12.51
C ILE A 358 -6.49 -5.00 -13.47
N GLN A 359 -6.39 -5.96 -14.38
CA GLN A 359 -5.42 -5.96 -15.48
C GLN A 359 -5.93 -5.11 -16.66
N PHE A 360 -7.23 -5.16 -16.92
CA PHE A 360 -7.87 -4.45 -18.01
C PHE A 360 -9.34 -4.21 -17.70
N SER A 361 -9.87 -3.06 -18.12
CA SER A 361 -11.32 -2.83 -18.09
C SER A 361 -11.79 -2.02 -19.29
N THR A 362 -13.03 -2.24 -19.71
CA THR A 362 -13.66 -1.47 -20.79
C THR A 362 -15.16 -1.33 -20.60
N VAL A 363 -15.71 -0.20 -21.05
CA VAL A 363 -17.15 0.09 -21.02
C VAL A 363 -17.76 -0.25 -22.38
N LYS A 364 -18.73 -1.15 -22.39
CA LYS A 364 -19.48 -1.56 -23.58
C LYS A 364 -20.51 -0.50 -23.99
N GLU A 365 -20.97 -0.55 -25.24
CA GLU A 365 -21.97 0.41 -25.76
C GLU A 365 -23.29 0.42 -24.98
N ASN A 366 -23.67 -0.73 -24.40
CA ASN A 366 -24.87 -0.84 -23.57
C ASN A 366 -24.68 -0.34 -22.13
N GLY A 367 -23.48 0.13 -21.78
CA GLY A 367 -23.12 0.63 -20.46
C GLY A 367 -22.63 -0.44 -19.48
N ASP A 368 -22.58 -1.71 -19.88
CA ASP A 368 -21.95 -2.77 -19.08
C ASP A 368 -20.43 -2.57 -19.04
N VAL A 369 -19.79 -3.02 -17.96
CA VAL A 369 -18.33 -2.97 -17.84
C VAL A 369 -17.78 -4.40 -17.88
N LEU A 370 -16.77 -4.61 -18.71
CA LEU A 370 -15.99 -5.85 -18.72
C LEU A 370 -14.67 -5.60 -18.00
N VAL A 371 -14.28 -6.51 -17.13
CA VAL A 371 -13.04 -6.45 -16.36
C VAL A 371 -12.31 -7.77 -16.53
N VAL A 372 -11.00 -7.67 -16.67
CA VAL A 372 -10.07 -8.78 -16.53
C VAL A 372 -9.29 -8.53 -15.24
N SER A 373 -9.35 -9.47 -14.31
CA SER A 373 -8.79 -9.32 -12.96
C SER A 373 -7.98 -10.54 -12.57
N THR A 374 -7.03 -10.35 -11.66
CA THR A 374 -6.31 -11.42 -10.99
C THR A 374 -6.90 -11.65 -9.60
N ASP A 375 -7.26 -12.88 -9.27
CA ASP A 375 -7.69 -13.30 -7.95
C ASP A 375 -6.51 -13.92 -7.19
N TRP A 376 -6.06 -13.23 -6.15
CA TRP A 376 -4.95 -13.62 -5.28
C TRP A 376 -5.43 -14.33 -3.99
N SER A 377 -6.67 -14.82 -3.95
CA SER A 377 -7.23 -15.45 -2.74
C SER A 377 -6.68 -16.86 -2.44
N GLU A 378 -6.06 -17.50 -3.43
CA GLU A 378 -5.38 -18.79 -3.34
C GLU A 378 -3.87 -18.63 -3.49
N ASP A 379 -3.10 -19.70 -3.19
CA ASP A 379 -1.63 -19.68 -3.26
C ASP A 379 -1.14 -19.45 -4.70
N GLU A 380 -1.89 -19.94 -5.69
CA GLU A 380 -1.68 -19.63 -7.11
C GLU A 380 -2.71 -18.58 -7.58
N PRO A 381 -2.27 -17.54 -8.31
CA PRO A 381 -3.17 -16.54 -8.84
C PRO A 381 -4.12 -17.15 -9.87
N LYS A 382 -5.41 -16.84 -9.75
CA LYS A 382 -6.42 -17.21 -10.76
C LYS A 382 -6.80 -16.00 -11.58
N TYR A 383 -7.00 -16.19 -12.87
CA TYR A 383 -7.46 -15.11 -13.74
C TYR A 383 -8.96 -15.19 -13.94
N GLU A 384 -9.64 -14.05 -13.89
CA GLU A 384 -11.08 -14.00 -14.05
C GLU A 384 -11.56 -12.90 -15.00
N VAL A 385 -12.68 -13.18 -15.65
CA VAL A 385 -13.46 -12.19 -16.40
C VAL A 385 -14.68 -11.83 -15.58
N ILE A 386 -14.82 -10.54 -15.29
CA ILE A 386 -15.96 -10.00 -14.54
C ILE A 386 -16.80 -9.14 -15.49
N THR A 387 -18.07 -9.51 -15.66
CA THR A 387 -19.03 -8.70 -16.40
C THR A 387 -19.97 -8.00 -15.43
N LEU A 388 -19.91 -6.67 -15.40
CA LEU A 388 -20.76 -5.81 -14.60
C LEU A 388 -21.94 -5.34 -15.44
N VAL A 389 -23.12 -5.92 -15.19
CA VAL A 389 -24.34 -5.60 -15.93
C VAL A 389 -25.06 -4.43 -15.29
N LYS A 390 -25.30 -3.37 -16.07
CA LYS A 390 -26.04 -2.18 -15.60
C LYS A 390 -27.53 -2.52 -15.45
N THR A 391 -27.98 -2.75 -14.21
CA THR A 391 -29.30 -3.31 -13.90
C THR A 391 -30.14 -2.32 -13.09
N PRO A 392 -31.44 -2.11 -13.40
CA PRO A 392 -32.32 -1.32 -12.53
C PRO A 392 -32.32 -1.87 -11.10
N ALA A 393 -32.16 -0.99 -10.11
CA ALA A 393 -32.01 -1.39 -8.71
C ALA A 393 -33.22 -2.20 -8.20
N ASP A 394 -34.42 -1.92 -8.71
CA ASP A 394 -35.66 -2.64 -8.35
C ASP A 394 -35.73 -4.08 -8.89
N GLN A 395 -34.80 -4.49 -9.76
CA GLN A 395 -34.69 -5.85 -10.31
C GLN A 395 -33.67 -6.72 -9.57
N VAL A 396 -32.92 -6.16 -8.62
CA VAL A 396 -31.88 -6.88 -7.86
C VAL A 396 -32.37 -7.12 -6.42
N LYS A 397 -32.06 -8.28 -5.84
CA LYS A 397 -32.30 -8.53 -4.40
C LYS A 397 -31.52 -7.49 -3.61
N GLN A 398 -32.24 -6.60 -2.94
CA GLN A 398 -31.63 -5.57 -2.11
C GLN A 398 -31.09 -6.22 -0.82
N LYS A 399 -29.80 -6.00 -0.56
CA LYS A 399 -29.16 -6.28 0.72
C LYS A 399 -29.31 -5.05 1.61
N THR A 400 -29.30 -5.26 2.92
CA THR A 400 -29.22 -4.15 3.88
C THR A 400 -27.81 -3.58 3.85
N THR A 401 -27.67 -2.30 3.50
CA THR A 401 -26.37 -1.61 3.49
C THR A 401 -25.95 -1.23 4.91
N LEU A 402 -24.70 -1.54 5.24
CA LEU A 402 -23.94 -1.05 6.39
C LEU A 402 -22.90 -0.05 5.89
N THR A 403 -22.85 1.15 6.46
CA THR A 403 -21.82 2.14 6.09
C THR A 403 -20.54 1.91 6.88
N PHE A 404 -19.41 1.74 6.19
CA PHE A 404 -18.07 1.64 6.76
C PHE A 404 -17.27 2.92 6.50
N ALA A 405 -16.98 3.69 7.55
CA ALA A 405 -16.18 4.91 7.45
C ALA A 405 -14.70 4.64 7.69
N THR A 406 -13.83 5.24 6.87
CA THR A 406 -12.38 5.10 6.97
C THR A 406 -11.65 6.38 6.55
N MET A 407 -10.38 6.49 6.93
CA MET A 407 -9.44 7.50 6.46
C MET A 407 -8.31 6.79 5.72
N SER A 408 -8.47 6.66 4.40
CA SER A 408 -7.67 5.78 3.53
C SER A 408 -7.92 4.32 3.87
N LEU A 409 -8.67 3.61 3.02
CA LEU A 409 -8.96 2.20 3.26
C LEU A 409 -7.68 1.36 3.29
N ASN A 410 -7.48 0.59 4.38
CA ASN A 410 -6.39 -0.36 4.51
C ASN A 410 -6.55 -1.51 3.49
N TYR A 411 -5.49 -1.81 2.73
CA TYR A 411 -5.46 -2.87 1.72
C TYR A 411 -5.76 -4.26 2.30
N GLU A 412 -5.53 -4.48 3.60
CA GLU A 412 -5.80 -5.75 4.29
C GLU A 412 -7.29 -5.91 4.65
N ILE A 413 -8.05 -4.83 4.77
CA ILE A 413 -9.48 -4.86 5.13
C ILE A 413 -10.37 -4.98 3.88
N MET A 414 -9.92 -4.44 2.75
CA MET A 414 -10.69 -4.45 1.49
C MET A 414 -11.08 -5.88 1.03
N PRO A 415 -10.18 -6.88 1.03
CA PRO A 415 -10.54 -8.26 0.70
C PRO A 415 -11.61 -8.85 1.62
N LEU A 416 -11.60 -8.50 2.92
CA LEU A 416 -12.64 -8.96 3.85
C LEU A 416 -14.00 -8.33 3.54
N ILE A 417 -14.05 -7.04 3.19
CA ILE A 417 -15.29 -6.36 2.79
C ILE A 417 -15.86 -7.01 1.53
N ILE A 418 -15.01 -7.25 0.52
CA ILE A 418 -15.41 -7.90 -0.73
C ILE A 418 -15.94 -9.32 -0.45
N LYS A 419 -15.23 -10.11 0.35
CA LYS A 419 -15.65 -11.45 0.76
C LYS A 419 -17.00 -11.41 1.49
N PHE A 420 -17.16 -10.52 2.47
CA PHE A 420 -18.41 -10.34 3.20
C PHE A 420 -19.56 -9.99 2.26
N ASN A 421 -19.35 -9.05 1.33
CA ASN A 421 -20.39 -8.66 0.37
C ASN A 421 -20.76 -9.78 -0.60
N LYS A 422 -19.80 -10.62 -1.03
CA LYS A 422 -20.06 -11.77 -1.90
C LYS A 422 -20.83 -12.86 -1.15
N GLU A 423 -20.39 -13.22 0.05
CA GLU A 423 -20.90 -14.38 0.80
C GLU A 423 -22.16 -14.08 1.61
N ASN A 424 -22.34 -12.85 2.10
CA ASN A 424 -23.47 -12.50 2.95
C ASN A 424 -24.75 -12.29 2.11
N PRO A 425 -25.82 -13.07 2.34
CA PRO A 425 -27.03 -12.98 1.52
C PRO A 425 -27.90 -11.76 1.86
N ASP A 426 -27.73 -11.16 3.04
CA ASP A 426 -28.68 -10.22 3.63
C ASP A 426 -28.09 -8.84 3.90
N TYR A 427 -26.77 -8.75 4.09
CA TYR A 427 -26.04 -7.50 4.34
C TYR A 427 -24.98 -7.25 3.27
N ARG A 428 -24.68 -5.97 3.05
CA ARG A 428 -23.51 -5.51 2.32
C ARG A 428 -22.89 -4.31 3.05
N ILE A 429 -21.61 -4.11 2.85
CA ILE A 429 -20.87 -2.94 3.29
C ILE A 429 -20.66 -2.00 2.11
N GLU A 430 -20.93 -0.72 2.33
CA GLU A 430 -20.53 0.37 1.44
C GLU A 430 -19.52 1.25 2.15
N ILE A 431 -18.43 1.56 1.45
CA ILE A 431 -17.30 2.30 2.01
C ILE A 431 -17.50 3.79 1.82
N ALA A 432 -17.34 4.54 2.90
CA ALA A 432 -17.22 5.98 2.91
C ALA A 432 -15.78 6.34 3.31
N ASP A 433 -14.90 6.50 2.31
CA ASP A 433 -13.52 6.91 2.54
C ASP A 433 -13.44 8.43 2.61
N TYR A 434 -13.20 8.97 3.80
CA TYR A 434 -13.15 10.41 4.01
C TYR A 434 -11.80 11.02 3.62
N SER A 435 -10.79 10.21 3.32
CA SER A 435 -9.51 10.73 2.82
C SER A 435 -9.65 11.45 1.47
N GLU A 436 -10.71 11.15 0.70
CA GLU A 436 -11.00 11.82 -0.58
C GLU A 436 -11.24 13.32 -0.44
N PHE A 437 -11.56 13.80 0.77
CA PHE A 437 -11.78 15.21 1.04
C PHE A 437 -10.51 15.94 1.49
N ASN A 438 -9.42 15.22 1.76
CA ASN A 438 -8.15 15.83 2.13
C ASN A 438 -7.54 16.57 0.94
N THR A 439 -6.83 17.65 1.22
CA THR A 439 -6.10 18.43 0.21
C THR A 439 -4.67 18.66 0.66
N GLU A 440 -3.79 19.07 -0.25
CA GLU A 440 -2.40 19.44 0.09
C GLU A 440 -2.33 20.56 1.15
N GLU A 441 -3.35 21.43 1.20
CA GLU A 441 -3.45 22.53 2.17
C GLU A 441 -4.13 22.10 3.49
N ASP A 442 -4.98 21.08 3.47
CA ASP A 442 -5.74 20.59 4.63
C ASP A 442 -5.87 19.05 4.61
N TYR A 443 -4.87 18.39 5.19
CA TYR A 443 -4.85 16.93 5.38
C TYR A 443 -5.88 16.42 6.41
N LYS A 444 -6.64 17.31 7.07
CA LYS A 444 -7.65 16.96 8.09
C LYS A 444 -9.08 17.26 7.63
N ALA A 445 -9.28 17.72 6.39
CA ALA A 445 -10.59 18.05 5.85
C ALA A 445 -11.54 16.85 5.89
N GLY A 446 -11.04 15.64 5.58
CA GLY A 446 -11.78 14.39 5.71
C GLY A 446 -12.29 14.09 7.10
N ALA A 447 -11.40 14.12 8.09
CA ALA A 447 -11.75 13.90 9.50
C ALA A 447 -12.74 14.95 9.99
N THR A 448 -12.58 16.21 9.59
CA THR A 448 -13.48 17.31 9.93
C THR A 448 -14.88 17.07 9.37
N LYS A 449 -14.98 16.61 8.13
CA LYS A 449 -16.25 16.28 7.49
C LYS A 449 -16.95 15.13 8.21
N LEU A 450 -16.25 14.01 8.47
CA LEU A 450 -16.80 12.87 9.21
C LEU A 450 -17.33 13.30 10.57
N ASN A 451 -16.53 14.05 11.34
CA ASN A 451 -16.94 14.55 12.66
C ASN A 451 -18.18 15.45 12.59
N THR A 452 -18.26 16.32 11.57
CA THR A 452 -19.43 17.19 11.36
C THR A 452 -20.69 16.37 11.03
N GLU A 453 -20.56 15.34 10.21
CA GLU A 453 -21.65 14.45 9.87
C GLU A 453 -22.15 13.65 11.08
N ILE A 454 -21.24 13.12 11.88
CA ILE A 454 -21.55 12.47 13.16
C ILE A 454 -22.34 13.41 14.07
N ILE A 455 -21.88 14.66 14.26
CA ILE A 455 -22.57 15.68 15.08
C ILE A 455 -23.96 15.99 14.52
N SER A 456 -24.12 15.97 13.20
CA SER A 456 -25.41 16.21 12.53
C SER A 456 -26.39 15.02 12.60
N GLY A 457 -25.95 13.87 13.14
CA GLY A 457 -26.74 12.65 13.28
C GLY A 457 -26.57 11.64 12.14
N ASN A 458 -25.69 11.93 11.17
CA ASN A 458 -25.31 11.01 10.09
C ASN A 458 -24.11 10.19 10.57
N VAL A 459 -24.35 9.24 11.45
CA VAL A 459 -23.31 8.41 12.05
C VAL A 459 -23.17 7.11 11.24
N PRO A 460 -21.96 6.75 10.76
CA PRO A 460 -21.70 5.47 10.07
C PRO A 460 -22.05 4.27 10.96
N ASP A 461 -22.32 3.10 10.38
CA ASP A 461 -22.59 1.88 11.16
C ASP A 461 -21.30 1.28 11.75
N ILE A 462 -20.22 1.34 10.97
CA ILE A 462 -18.91 0.76 11.26
C ILE A 462 -17.83 1.81 10.99
N ILE A 463 -16.80 1.88 11.83
CA ILE A 463 -15.71 2.85 11.75
C ILE A 463 -14.37 2.10 11.86
N SER A 464 -13.46 2.33 10.91
CA SER A 464 -12.04 1.98 11.08
C SER A 464 -11.41 2.86 12.16
N ILE A 465 -10.57 2.30 13.04
CA ILE A 465 -9.84 3.11 14.02
C ILE A 465 -8.55 3.71 13.45
N ASP A 466 -8.10 3.23 12.30
CA ASP A 466 -6.85 3.70 11.69
C ASP A 466 -7.01 5.19 11.31
N ASN A 467 -6.09 6.02 11.80
CA ASN A 467 -6.11 7.48 11.65
C ASN A 467 -7.38 8.18 12.17
N LEU A 468 -8.15 7.54 13.05
CA LEU A 468 -9.36 8.11 13.65
C LEU A 468 -9.31 8.04 15.18
N PRO A 469 -9.83 9.05 15.90
CA PRO A 469 -9.71 9.15 17.36
C PRO A 469 -10.75 8.27 18.08
N TYR A 470 -10.67 6.94 17.92
CA TYR A 470 -11.68 6.01 18.42
C TYR A 470 -11.86 6.08 19.96
N LYS A 471 -10.79 6.35 20.73
CA LYS A 471 -10.88 6.55 22.19
C LYS A 471 -11.77 7.75 22.55
N GLN A 472 -11.71 8.83 21.76
CA GLN A 472 -12.59 9.99 21.93
C GLN A 472 -14.03 9.64 21.52
N TYR A 473 -14.23 8.89 20.43
CA TYR A 473 -15.56 8.42 20.03
C TYR A 473 -16.20 7.53 21.10
N ALA A 474 -15.42 6.63 21.71
CA ALA A 474 -15.85 5.83 22.85
C ALA A 474 -16.24 6.71 24.05
N ALA A 475 -15.42 7.70 24.40
CA ALA A 475 -15.70 8.63 25.50
C ALA A 475 -17.00 9.43 25.29
N LYS A 476 -17.28 9.84 24.03
CA LYS A 476 -18.54 10.51 23.62
C LYS A 476 -19.75 9.55 23.54
N GLY A 477 -19.57 8.26 23.81
CA GLY A 477 -20.63 7.25 23.74
C GLY A 477 -21.09 6.89 22.33
N LEU A 478 -20.26 7.15 21.31
CA LEU A 478 -20.56 6.85 19.91
C LEU A 478 -20.31 5.38 19.55
N LEU A 479 -19.44 4.69 20.28
CA LEU A 479 -19.05 3.31 19.99
C LEU A 479 -19.78 2.31 20.89
N GLU A 480 -20.16 1.18 20.31
CA GLU A 480 -20.81 0.07 20.99
C GLU A 480 -19.80 -0.75 21.80
N ASP A 481 -20.24 -1.31 22.93
CA ASP A 481 -19.46 -2.33 23.65
C ASP A 481 -19.55 -3.66 22.89
N LEU A 482 -18.41 -4.20 22.49
CA LEU A 482 -18.28 -5.42 21.70
C LEU A 482 -18.32 -6.69 22.57
N TYR A 483 -18.11 -6.59 23.89
CA TYR A 483 -18.13 -7.76 24.75
C TYR A 483 -19.45 -8.56 24.71
N PRO A 484 -20.64 -7.94 24.74
CA PRO A 484 -21.89 -8.66 24.59
C PRO A 484 -21.99 -9.45 23.28
N PHE A 485 -21.30 -9.04 22.21
CA PHE A 485 -21.32 -9.78 20.95
C PHE A 485 -20.41 -11.00 21.02
N ILE A 486 -19.21 -10.85 21.61
CA ILE A 486 -18.31 -11.98 21.90
C ILE A 486 -19.00 -13.00 22.81
N ASP A 487 -19.63 -12.55 23.90
CA ASP A 487 -20.22 -13.43 24.92
C ASP A 487 -21.45 -14.22 24.43
N ASN A 488 -22.16 -13.69 23.43
CA ASN A 488 -23.36 -14.31 22.87
C ASN A 488 -23.08 -15.08 21.58
N ASP A 489 -21.85 -15.04 21.06
CA ASP A 489 -21.44 -15.82 19.91
C ASP A 489 -21.15 -17.28 20.32
N SER A 490 -21.51 -18.25 19.47
CA SER A 490 -21.30 -19.66 19.77
C SER A 490 -19.90 -20.16 19.43
N ASP A 491 -19.18 -19.44 18.58
CA ASP A 491 -17.93 -19.91 17.98
C ASP A 491 -16.69 -19.28 18.64
N ILE A 492 -16.89 -18.19 19.40
CA ILE A 492 -15.82 -17.48 20.10
C ILE A 492 -16.24 -17.14 21.53
N SER A 493 -15.25 -16.90 22.37
CA SER A 493 -15.39 -16.48 23.76
C SER A 493 -14.25 -15.53 24.12
N ARG A 494 -14.37 -14.80 25.24
CA ARG A 494 -13.31 -13.89 25.68
C ARG A 494 -11.98 -14.58 25.96
N GLU A 495 -11.98 -15.87 26.29
CA GLU A 495 -10.76 -16.65 26.61
C GLU A 495 -9.95 -17.01 25.35
N ASP A 496 -10.55 -16.89 24.16
CA ASP A 496 -9.88 -17.20 22.89
C ASP A 496 -8.89 -16.11 22.45
N PHE A 497 -8.84 -14.99 23.18
CA PHE A 497 -7.99 -13.83 22.88
C PHE A 497 -6.76 -13.78 23.80
N ILE A 498 -5.73 -13.05 23.38
CA ILE A 498 -4.60 -12.69 24.25
C ILE A 498 -5.10 -11.76 25.36
N GLN A 499 -5.20 -12.29 26.58
CA GLN A 499 -5.88 -11.63 27.70
C GLN A 499 -5.28 -10.27 28.10
N SER A 500 -3.95 -10.13 28.09
CA SER A 500 -3.29 -8.87 28.44
C SER A 500 -3.62 -7.77 27.44
N ILE A 501 -3.66 -8.10 26.15
CA ILE A 501 -3.94 -7.14 25.07
C ILE A 501 -5.41 -6.76 25.04
N LEU A 502 -6.31 -7.73 25.23
CA LEU A 502 -7.75 -7.48 25.33
C LEU A 502 -8.02 -6.48 26.47
N LYS A 503 -7.43 -6.73 27.64
CA LYS A 503 -7.55 -5.86 28.82
C LYS A 503 -6.91 -4.48 28.60
N ALA A 504 -5.75 -4.40 27.95
CA ALA A 504 -5.07 -3.14 27.64
C ALA A 504 -5.87 -2.25 26.66
N THR A 505 -6.77 -2.85 25.89
CA THR A 505 -7.66 -2.16 24.94
C THR A 505 -9.00 -1.76 25.58
N GLU A 506 -9.32 -2.28 26.77
CA GLU A 506 -10.53 -1.92 27.49
C GLU A 506 -10.52 -0.45 27.93
N SER A 507 -11.70 0.16 27.91
CA SER A 507 -11.91 1.48 28.50
C SER A 507 -13.18 1.45 29.34
N GLY A 508 -13.05 1.64 30.66
CA GLY A 508 -14.20 1.58 31.58
C GLY A 508 -14.85 0.20 31.68
N GLY A 509 -14.08 -0.88 31.48
CA GLY A 509 -14.55 -2.27 31.52
C GLY A 509 -15.36 -2.71 30.29
N LYS A 510 -15.22 -1.97 29.19
CA LYS A 510 -15.89 -2.21 27.90
C LYS A 510 -14.86 -2.28 26.78
N LEU A 511 -15.18 -3.02 25.73
CA LEU A 511 -14.35 -3.16 24.53
C LEU A 511 -15.02 -2.39 23.38
N TYR A 512 -14.38 -1.35 22.86
CA TYR A 512 -14.98 -0.49 21.81
C TYR A 512 -14.44 -0.73 20.40
N THR A 513 -13.39 -1.54 20.28
CA THR A 513 -12.74 -1.87 19.01
C THR A 513 -12.21 -3.30 19.08
N LEU A 514 -12.14 -3.95 17.91
CA LEU A 514 -11.48 -5.23 17.73
C LEU A 514 -10.47 -5.13 16.60
N SER A 515 -9.23 -5.52 16.86
CA SER A 515 -8.13 -5.53 15.88
C SER A 515 -7.70 -6.97 15.61
N PRO A 516 -7.34 -7.33 14.36
CA PRO A 516 -6.89 -8.67 14.03
C PRO A 516 -5.48 -8.97 14.58
N THR A 517 -4.60 -7.96 14.60
CA THR A 517 -3.23 -8.09 15.10
C THR A 517 -2.83 -6.95 16.03
N PHE A 518 -1.74 -7.14 16.75
CA PHE A 518 -1.10 -6.15 17.60
C PHE A 518 0.42 -6.30 17.57
N ASN A 519 1.13 -5.23 17.92
CA ASN A 519 2.58 -5.24 18.15
C ASN A 519 2.88 -4.70 19.56
N VAL A 520 4.05 -5.00 20.10
CA VAL A 520 4.45 -4.52 21.44
C VAL A 520 5.67 -3.61 21.34
N MET A 521 5.52 -2.37 21.79
CA MET A 521 6.58 -1.38 21.87
C MET A 521 7.28 -1.44 23.22
N SER A 522 8.61 -1.40 23.21
CA SER A 522 9.48 -1.44 24.39
C SER A 522 10.75 -0.61 24.18
N ILE A 523 11.41 -0.25 25.28
CA ILE A 523 12.85 0.04 25.25
C ILE A 523 13.59 -1.25 25.58
N ILE A 524 14.61 -1.59 24.79
CA ILE A 524 15.46 -2.75 25.03
C ILE A 524 16.90 -2.33 25.29
N GLY A 525 17.67 -3.21 25.92
CA GLY A 525 19.11 -3.08 26.07
C GLY A 525 19.72 -4.41 26.48
N ALA A 526 21.06 -4.49 26.49
CA ALA A 526 21.79 -5.67 26.95
C ALA A 526 21.41 -6.00 28.41
N SER A 527 21.01 -7.25 28.68
CA SER A 527 20.55 -7.67 30.03
C SER A 527 21.66 -7.52 31.09
N SER A 528 22.92 -7.59 30.68
CA SER A 528 24.09 -7.33 31.53
C SER A 528 24.19 -5.87 32.00
N VAL A 529 23.58 -4.94 31.26
CA VAL A 529 23.57 -3.49 31.55
C VAL A 529 22.27 -3.09 32.24
N VAL A 530 21.12 -3.52 31.72
CA VAL A 530 19.80 -3.07 32.19
C VAL A 530 19.12 -4.00 33.20
N GLY A 531 19.76 -5.13 33.51
CA GLY A 531 19.21 -6.22 34.31
C GLY A 531 18.31 -7.15 33.50
N ASP A 532 17.93 -8.27 34.11
CA ASP A 532 17.19 -9.40 33.50
C ASP A 532 15.66 -9.33 33.69
N LYS A 533 15.16 -8.24 34.29
CA LYS A 533 13.74 -8.06 34.59
C LYS A 533 13.14 -6.91 33.79
N PRO A 534 11.90 -7.07 33.29
CA PRO A 534 11.18 -5.96 32.67
C PRO A 534 10.99 -4.85 33.70
N GLY A 535 10.87 -3.63 33.20
CA GLY A 535 10.44 -2.54 34.05
C GLY A 535 11.53 -1.75 34.76
N TRP A 536 11.34 -0.44 34.81
CA TRP A 536 12.25 0.52 35.46
C TRP A 536 11.60 1.89 35.58
N THR A 537 12.16 2.72 36.46
CA THR A 537 11.81 4.15 36.55
C THR A 537 12.77 4.99 35.72
N LEU A 538 12.40 6.25 35.47
CA LEU A 538 13.29 7.20 34.80
C LEU A 538 14.60 7.41 35.57
N ASP A 539 14.54 7.37 36.91
CA ASP A 539 15.74 7.45 37.77
C ASP A 539 16.65 6.24 37.60
N ASP A 540 16.11 5.04 37.40
CA ASP A 540 16.91 3.84 37.19
C ASP A 540 17.62 3.88 35.82
N MET A 541 16.91 4.34 34.79
CA MET A 541 17.49 4.59 33.47
C MET A 541 18.62 5.62 33.54
N GLN A 542 18.40 6.76 34.21
CA GLN A 542 19.43 7.80 34.39
C GLN A 542 20.66 7.27 35.13
N LYS A 543 20.48 6.45 36.18
CA LYS A 543 21.61 5.83 36.89
C LYS A 543 22.42 4.91 35.99
N ILE A 544 21.78 4.18 35.07
CA ILE A 544 22.48 3.35 34.09
C ILE A 544 23.31 4.25 33.16
N MET A 545 22.72 5.32 32.64
CA MET A 545 23.44 6.29 31.79
C MET A 545 24.62 6.94 32.54
N GLU A 546 24.48 7.25 33.83
CA GLU A 546 25.56 7.78 34.67
C GLU A 546 26.66 6.75 34.95
N GLN A 547 26.36 5.45 34.92
CA GLN A 547 27.36 4.39 35.12
C GLN A 547 28.14 4.06 33.83
N HIS A 548 27.59 4.45 32.69
CA HIS A 548 28.10 4.14 31.35
C HIS A 548 28.38 5.41 30.55
N HIS A 549 29.26 6.27 31.06
CA HIS A 549 29.63 7.55 30.44
C HIS A 549 30.34 7.40 29.07
N GLU A 550 30.83 6.21 28.75
CA GLU A 550 31.36 5.84 27.43
C GLU A 550 30.28 5.82 26.34
N ALA A 551 29.01 5.69 26.72
CA ALA A 551 27.89 5.74 25.80
C ALA A 551 27.47 7.18 25.51
N ASP A 552 28.15 7.81 24.56
CA ASP A 552 27.87 9.19 24.13
C ASP A 552 26.45 9.35 23.56
N PHE A 553 25.83 8.27 23.07
CA PHE A 553 24.55 8.26 22.37
C PHE A 553 23.61 7.19 22.94
N PRO A 554 23.09 7.35 24.18
CA PRO A 554 22.35 6.31 24.88
C PRO A 554 21.10 5.80 24.14
N PHE A 555 20.51 6.62 23.26
CA PHE A 555 19.35 6.29 22.41
C PHE A 555 19.64 6.44 20.90
N GLY A 556 20.92 6.48 20.51
CA GLY A 556 21.35 6.72 19.12
C GLY A 556 21.75 8.17 18.82
N ALA A 557 22.49 8.35 17.74
CA ALA A 557 23.16 9.62 17.42
C ALA A 557 22.23 10.75 16.95
N TYR A 558 21.03 10.41 16.47
CA TYR A 558 20.12 11.34 15.80
C TYR A 558 18.87 11.66 16.62
N MET A 559 19.00 11.66 17.96
CA MET A 559 17.89 11.93 18.88
C MET A 559 17.99 13.33 19.49
N THR A 560 17.01 14.18 19.19
CA THR A 560 16.85 15.48 19.86
C THR A 560 16.03 15.38 21.15
N ARG A 561 16.05 16.45 21.94
CA ARG A 561 15.14 16.63 23.09
C ARG A 561 13.66 16.50 22.74
N ASP A 562 13.26 16.95 21.55
CA ASP A 562 11.88 16.84 21.10
C ASP A 562 11.53 15.40 20.72
N ASN A 563 12.46 14.68 20.08
CA ASN A 563 12.24 13.25 19.76
C ASN A 563 12.08 12.42 21.03
N ILE A 564 12.99 12.56 22.01
CA ILE A 564 12.93 11.80 23.27
C ILE A 564 11.64 12.12 24.02
N LEU A 565 11.25 13.39 24.10
CA LEU A 565 10.00 13.79 24.73
C LEU A 565 8.81 13.17 24.01
N GLN A 566 8.75 13.26 22.68
CA GLN A 566 7.66 12.71 21.88
C GLN A 566 7.55 11.19 22.06
N TYR A 567 8.63 10.44 21.87
CA TYR A 567 8.58 8.97 22.00
C TYR A 567 8.15 8.51 23.40
N ILE A 568 8.74 9.05 24.46
CA ILE A 568 8.42 8.59 25.83
C ILE A 568 7.03 9.09 26.25
N CYS A 569 6.65 10.32 25.86
CA CYS A 569 5.37 10.88 26.23
C CYS A 569 4.22 10.22 25.45
N MET A 570 4.27 10.18 24.11
CA MET A 570 3.18 9.67 23.25
C MET A 570 2.79 8.24 23.62
N LEU A 571 3.78 7.41 23.84
CA LEU A 571 3.57 6.02 24.16
C LEU A 571 3.04 5.83 25.60
N ASN A 572 3.20 6.82 26.49
CA ASN A 572 2.78 6.75 27.89
C ASN A 572 1.71 7.79 28.28
N LEU A 573 1.00 8.39 27.31
CA LEU A 573 0.00 9.44 27.57
C LEU A 573 -1.11 8.97 28.52
N ASP A 574 -1.55 7.71 28.39
CA ASP A 574 -2.60 7.14 29.23
C ASP A 574 -2.19 7.02 30.72
N SER A 575 -0.89 7.16 31.04
CA SER A 575 -0.44 7.29 32.44
C SER A 575 -0.69 8.69 33.03
N PHE A 576 -0.82 9.71 32.17
CA PHE A 576 -1.02 11.11 32.56
C PHE A 576 -2.44 11.60 32.36
N MET A 577 -3.29 10.84 31.65
CA MET A 577 -4.64 11.25 31.37
C MET A 577 -5.62 10.09 31.14
N ASP A 578 -6.90 10.39 31.33
CA ASP A 578 -8.01 9.46 31.09
C ASP A 578 -9.12 10.15 30.30
N TRP A 579 -9.38 9.69 29.08
CA TRP A 579 -10.41 10.23 28.19
C TRP A 579 -11.83 10.11 28.74
N GLN A 580 -12.15 9.05 29.49
CA GLN A 580 -13.48 8.85 30.04
C GLN A 580 -13.73 9.78 31.24
N THR A 581 -12.76 9.91 32.13
CA THR A 581 -12.93 10.71 33.36
C THR A 581 -12.51 12.18 33.19
N GLY A 582 -11.77 12.50 32.13
CA GLY A 582 -11.16 13.81 31.88
C GLY A 582 -10.11 14.21 32.93
N GLN A 583 -9.57 13.24 33.67
CA GLN A 583 -8.50 13.48 34.63
C GLN A 583 -7.17 13.62 33.91
N CYS A 584 -6.33 14.55 34.38
CA CYS A 584 -5.00 14.84 33.85
C CYS A 584 -4.00 15.00 35.01
N SER A 585 -2.74 14.62 34.80
CA SER A 585 -1.65 14.72 35.78
C SER A 585 -0.31 15.15 35.17
N PHE A 586 -0.34 16.02 34.17
CA PHE A 586 0.84 16.65 33.54
C PHE A 586 1.57 17.63 34.47
N ASP A 587 1.01 18.00 35.62
CA ASP A 587 1.72 18.74 36.68
C ASP A 587 2.34 17.83 37.75
N SER A 588 2.30 16.51 37.54
CA SER A 588 2.95 15.52 38.41
C SER A 588 4.48 15.60 38.36
N GLU A 589 5.13 15.13 39.42
CA GLU A 589 6.60 15.04 39.47
C GLU A 589 7.13 14.09 38.38
N GLY A 590 6.42 13.00 38.06
CA GLY A 590 6.76 12.11 36.96
C GLY A 590 6.87 12.83 35.61
N PHE A 591 5.87 13.65 35.25
CA PHE A 591 5.91 14.40 33.99
C PHE A 591 6.99 15.48 33.99
N LYS A 592 7.15 16.21 35.10
CA LYS A 592 8.23 17.21 35.24
C LYS A 592 9.62 16.59 35.08
N ASN A 593 9.83 15.40 35.66
CA ASN A 593 11.08 14.67 35.52
C ASN A 593 11.32 14.24 34.07
N LEU A 594 10.28 13.85 33.33
CA LEU A 594 10.38 13.57 31.89
C LEU A 594 10.80 14.80 31.08
N LEU A 595 10.21 15.97 31.35
CA LEU A 595 10.61 17.23 30.68
C LEU A 595 12.07 17.56 30.96
N LYS A 596 12.47 17.48 32.24
CA LYS A 596 13.85 17.73 32.66
C LYS A 596 14.82 16.75 32.01
N PHE A 597 14.48 15.47 31.96
CA PHE A 597 15.28 14.45 31.30
C PHE A 597 15.42 14.73 29.80
N SER A 598 14.31 15.01 29.13
CA SER A 598 14.33 15.32 27.69
C SER A 598 15.23 16.53 27.39
N SER A 599 15.25 17.54 28.27
CA SER A 599 16.11 18.73 28.13
C SER A 599 17.62 18.45 28.15
N THR A 600 18.06 17.25 28.57
CA THR A 600 19.49 16.89 28.56
C THR A 600 19.99 16.46 27.18
N PHE A 601 19.10 16.26 26.21
CA PHE A 601 19.42 15.91 24.83
C PHE A 601 19.63 17.16 23.97
N PRO A 602 20.35 17.04 22.84
CA PRO A 602 20.61 18.17 21.95
C PRO A 602 19.32 18.79 21.40
N GLU A 603 19.37 20.10 21.13
CA GLU A 603 18.29 20.86 20.50
C GLU A 603 18.06 20.44 19.05
N SER A 604 19.16 20.28 18.32
CA SER A 604 19.17 19.95 16.90
C SER A 604 20.31 19.00 16.61
N ILE A 605 20.17 18.19 15.55
CA ILE A 605 21.23 17.33 15.05
C ILE A 605 21.72 17.86 13.70
N GLU A 606 23.03 17.82 13.49
CA GLU A 606 23.64 18.03 12.18
C GLU A 606 23.78 16.67 11.49
N TYR A 607 23.12 16.50 10.33
CA TYR A 607 23.25 15.31 9.52
C TYR A 607 24.46 15.43 8.59
N PRO A 608 25.22 14.34 8.35
CA PRO A 608 26.30 14.36 7.37
C PRO A 608 25.74 14.59 5.95
N GLU A 609 26.31 15.56 5.22
CA GLU A 609 25.76 16.05 3.93
C GLU A 609 25.66 14.98 2.82
N ASN A 610 26.41 13.86 2.90
CA ASN A 610 26.44 12.81 1.88
C ASN A 610 26.37 11.38 2.46
N GLY A 611 25.90 11.20 3.69
CA GLY A 611 25.91 9.89 4.37
C GLY A 611 27.30 9.39 4.83
N GLU A 612 28.40 10.00 4.36
CA GLU A 612 29.75 9.73 4.86
C GLU A 612 29.83 10.04 6.37
N ASN A 613 30.26 9.05 7.17
CA ASN A 613 30.29 9.08 8.64
C ASN A 613 28.90 9.13 9.32
N TYR A 614 27.85 8.63 8.65
CA TYR A 614 26.58 8.35 9.33
C TYR A 614 26.81 7.36 10.47
N LEU A 615 26.38 7.71 11.67
CA LEU A 615 26.54 6.87 12.87
C LEU A 615 25.35 5.94 12.97
N ASP A 616 25.46 4.80 12.30
CA ASP A 616 24.43 3.77 12.30
C ASP A 616 24.24 3.11 13.68
N GLU A 617 23.00 2.74 14.00
CA GLU A 617 22.63 2.12 15.28
C GLU A 617 23.42 0.83 15.53
N SER A 618 23.62 -0.01 14.49
CA SER A 618 24.34 -1.28 14.65
C SER A 618 25.79 -1.08 15.11
N THR A 619 26.45 -0.05 14.55
CA THR A 619 27.82 0.33 14.89
C THR A 619 27.87 0.90 16.30
N LEU A 620 26.96 1.81 16.64
CA LEU A 620 26.91 2.44 17.96
C LEU A 620 26.65 1.42 19.08
N ILE A 621 25.75 0.46 18.88
CA ILE A 621 25.48 -0.59 19.87
C ILE A 621 26.69 -1.52 20.00
N SER A 622 27.26 -1.96 18.88
CA SER A 622 28.40 -2.90 18.88
C SER A 622 29.65 -2.29 19.52
N ASP A 623 29.86 -0.98 19.36
CA ASP A 623 30.96 -0.22 20.00
C ASP A 623 30.67 0.12 21.47
N GLY A 624 29.49 -0.23 22.01
CA GLY A 624 29.06 0.12 23.36
C GLY A 624 28.77 1.61 23.56
N ARG A 625 28.57 2.36 22.47
CA ARG A 625 28.30 3.80 22.46
C ARG A 625 26.81 4.15 22.56
N GLN A 626 25.94 3.16 22.40
CA GLN A 626 24.51 3.23 22.60
C GLN A 626 24.05 2.14 23.58
N LEU A 627 23.18 2.51 24.53
CA LEU A 627 22.73 1.61 25.61
C LEU A 627 21.36 1.02 25.35
N PHE A 628 20.50 1.78 24.68
CA PHE A 628 19.08 1.51 24.56
C PHE A 628 18.60 1.66 23.12
N SER A 629 17.64 0.84 22.74
CA SER A 629 16.92 0.96 21.46
C SER A 629 15.42 0.97 21.69
N PHE A 630 14.71 1.83 20.95
CA PHE A 630 13.26 1.73 20.84
C PHE A 630 12.95 0.55 19.92
N TYR A 631 12.25 -0.44 20.44
CA TYR A 631 11.99 -1.69 19.73
C TYR A 631 10.48 -1.93 19.62
N THR A 632 10.05 -2.35 18.44
CA THR A 632 8.69 -2.84 18.21
C THR A 632 8.77 -4.33 17.91
N SER A 633 8.22 -5.13 18.81
CA SER A 633 8.06 -6.58 18.65
C SER A 633 6.81 -6.83 17.82
N SER A 634 6.98 -7.29 16.59
CA SER A 634 5.87 -7.58 15.65
C SER A 634 5.86 -9.03 15.16
N ASP A 635 6.95 -9.77 15.33
CA ASP A 635 7.05 -11.19 15.00
C ASP A 635 7.97 -11.94 15.98
N PHE A 636 8.24 -13.21 15.70
CA PHE A 636 9.03 -14.05 16.58
C PHE A 636 10.53 -14.03 16.28
N THR A 637 10.98 -13.49 15.15
CA THR A 637 12.35 -13.64 14.65
C THR A 637 13.21 -12.38 14.80
N ASP A 638 12.62 -11.19 14.68
CA ASP A 638 13.32 -9.90 14.57
C ASP A 638 14.20 -9.56 15.78
N TYR A 639 13.84 -10.04 16.98
CA TYR A 639 14.63 -9.78 18.19
C TYR A 639 16.05 -10.36 18.11
N GLN A 640 16.29 -11.35 17.24
CA GLN A 640 17.61 -11.96 17.01
C GLN A 640 18.64 -10.93 16.52
N TRP A 641 18.20 -9.94 15.74
CA TRP A 641 19.04 -8.80 15.33
C TRP A 641 19.62 -8.08 16.56
N TYR A 642 18.75 -7.65 17.48
CA TYR A 642 19.18 -6.94 18.67
C TYR A 642 19.95 -7.83 19.66
N LYS A 643 19.60 -9.11 19.77
CA LYS A 643 20.38 -10.09 20.55
C LYS A 643 21.82 -10.19 20.04
N ALA A 644 22.00 -10.17 18.73
CA ALA A 644 23.32 -10.20 18.11
C ALA A 644 24.07 -8.87 18.29
N LEU A 645 23.41 -7.72 18.06
CA LEU A 645 24.02 -6.38 18.24
C LEU A 645 24.49 -6.14 19.68
N PHE A 646 23.66 -6.47 20.67
CA PHE A 646 24.03 -6.34 22.09
C PHE A 646 24.99 -7.44 22.57
N GLY A 647 25.42 -8.35 21.69
CA GLY A 647 26.37 -9.42 21.99
C GLY A 647 25.83 -10.48 22.98
N GLY A 648 24.52 -10.67 23.07
CA GLY A 648 23.90 -11.62 23.97
C GLY A 648 22.46 -11.30 24.35
N ALA A 649 22.02 -11.80 25.51
CA ALA A 649 20.63 -11.66 25.96
C ALA A 649 20.21 -10.18 26.11
N ILE A 650 19.07 -9.83 25.54
CA ILE A 650 18.42 -8.52 25.70
C ILE A 650 17.29 -8.60 26.72
N THR A 651 16.90 -7.47 27.30
CA THR A 651 15.73 -7.38 28.17
C THR A 651 14.77 -6.29 27.69
N TYR A 652 13.49 -6.64 27.59
CA TYR A 652 12.38 -5.71 27.31
C TYR A 652 12.02 -4.91 28.55
N LYS A 653 12.65 -3.75 28.73
CA LYS A 653 12.44 -2.90 29.90
C LYS A 653 11.11 -2.14 29.85
N GLY A 654 10.58 -1.88 28.66
CA GLY A 654 9.46 -0.97 28.44
C GLY A 654 9.85 0.49 28.67
N LEU A 655 8.90 1.40 28.50
CA LEU A 655 9.09 2.79 28.85
C LEU A 655 9.27 2.97 30.37
N PRO A 656 10.02 4.01 30.79
CA PRO A 656 10.12 4.32 32.20
C PRO A 656 8.78 4.80 32.74
N THR A 657 8.23 4.11 33.74
CA THR A 657 6.98 4.47 34.43
C THR A 657 7.17 4.44 35.95
N GLU A 658 6.35 5.17 36.70
CA GLU A 658 6.41 5.12 38.18
C GLU A 658 6.07 3.73 38.74
N LYS A 659 5.24 2.95 38.02
CA LYS A 659 4.82 1.60 38.39
C LYS A 659 5.77 0.50 37.89
N GLY A 660 6.72 0.86 37.02
CA GLY A 660 7.83 0.02 36.65
C GLY A 660 7.51 -1.13 35.69
N VAL A 661 6.47 -1.07 34.85
CA VAL A 661 6.41 -1.84 33.58
C VAL A 661 5.76 -0.91 32.56
N GLY A 662 6.42 -0.69 31.42
CA GLY A 662 5.98 0.27 30.39
C GLY A 662 5.97 -0.32 28.99
N ASN A 663 5.72 -1.63 28.86
CA ASN A 663 5.51 -2.26 27.57
C ASN A 663 4.10 -1.94 27.08
N ILE A 664 3.97 -1.54 25.83
CA ILE A 664 2.73 -0.94 25.30
C ILE A 664 2.31 -1.67 24.04
N ALA A 665 1.03 -2.03 23.97
CA ALA A 665 0.46 -2.56 22.74
C ALA A 665 0.19 -1.43 21.75
N ARG A 666 0.50 -1.66 20.48
CA ARG A 666 -0.05 -0.91 19.36
C ARG A 666 -0.99 -1.83 18.61
N ILE A 667 -2.25 -1.41 18.49
CA ILE A 667 -3.25 -2.09 17.68
C ILE A 667 -3.36 -1.39 16.32
N THR A 668 -3.53 -2.15 15.25
CA THR A 668 -3.67 -1.67 13.87
C THR A 668 -4.82 -2.41 13.19
N GLY A 669 -5.45 -1.80 12.18
CA GLY A 669 -6.55 -2.44 11.45
C GLY A 669 -7.79 -2.69 12.32
N GLY A 670 -7.95 -1.92 13.40
CA GLY A 670 -9.06 -2.10 14.32
C GLY A 670 -10.38 -1.59 13.76
N ILE A 671 -11.46 -2.27 14.10
CA ILE A 671 -12.82 -1.92 13.66
C ILE A 671 -13.71 -1.72 14.88
N ALA A 672 -14.45 -0.62 14.87
CA ALA A 672 -15.46 -0.27 15.85
C ALA A 672 -16.87 -0.27 15.22
N MET A 673 -17.86 -0.65 16.01
CA MET A 673 -19.28 -0.53 15.66
C MET A 673 -19.88 0.66 16.41
N THR A 674 -20.72 1.45 15.75
CA THR A 674 -21.35 2.62 16.39
C THR A 674 -22.64 2.23 17.12
N THR A 675 -22.99 3.02 18.14
CA THR A 675 -24.26 2.82 18.88
C THR A 675 -25.51 3.11 18.05
N SER A 676 -25.37 3.86 16.95
CA SER A 676 -26.43 4.16 15.99
C SER A 676 -26.69 3.03 14.98
N CYS A 677 -25.77 2.06 14.85
CA CYS A 677 -25.93 0.92 13.96
C CYS A 677 -27.23 0.17 14.29
N LYS A 678 -28.16 0.13 13.33
CA LYS A 678 -29.46 -0.55 13.50
C LYS A 678 -29.36 -2.06 13.27
N HIS A 679 -28.33 -2.49 12.55
CA HIS A 679 -28.15 -3.84 12.05
C HIS A 679 -26.90 -4.47 12.66
N LYS A 680 -26.83 -4.46 13.99
CA LYS A 680 -25.66 -4.86 14.78
C LYS A 680 -25.21 -6.30 14.51
N ASP A 681 -26.15 -7.22 14.28
CA ASP A 681 -25.82 -8.61 13.92
C ASP A 681 -25.04 -8.69 12.61
N GLY A 682 -25.40 -7.87 11.61
CA GLY A 682 -24.69 -7.82 10.33
C GLY A 682 -23.31 -7.18 10.48
N ALA A 683 -23.19 -6.10 11.25
CA ALA A 683 -21.91 -5.47 11.56
C ALA A 683 -20.98 -6.41 12.35
N TRP A 684 -21.52 -7.15 13.32
CA TRP A 684 -20.77 -8.14 14.09
C TRP A 684 -20.27 -9.31 13.22
N GLN A 685 -21.10 -9.81 12.30
CA GLN A 685 -20.67 -10.85 11.35
C GLN A 685 -19.43 -10.43 10.57
N PHE A 686 -19.35 -9.16 10.16
CA PHE A 686 -18.15 -8.63 9.51
C PHE A 686 -16.97 -8.46 10.47
N ILE A 687 -17.16 -7.82 11.63
CA ILE A 687 -16.10 -7.63 12.64
C ILE A 687 -15.48 -8.96 13.06
N LYS A 688 -16.29 -10.02 13.21
CA LYS A 688 -15.84 -11.36 13.55
C LYS A 688 -14.92 -11.98 12.48
N MET A 689 -15.00 -11.57 11.22
CA MET A 689 -14.09 -12.06 10.17
C MET A 689 -12.63 -11.71 10.42
N LEU A 690 -12.35 -10.65 11.20
CA LEU A 690 -11.00 -10.30 11.65
C LEU A 690 -10.33 -11.41 12.49
N LEU A 691 -11.13 -12.32 13.05
CA LEU A 691 -10.69 -13.38 13.94
C LEU A 691 -10.39 -14.70 13.22
N ASP A 692 -10.52 -14.74 11.90
CA ASP A 692 -10.11 -15.90 11.11
C ASP A 692 -8.60 -16.15 11.27
N GLU A 693 -8.22 -17.41 11.48
CA GLU A 693 -6.82 -17.80 11.73
C GLU A 693 -5.95 -17.55 10.48
N LYS A 694 -6.44 -17.87 9.28
CA LYS A 694 -5.69 -17.66 8.03
C LYS A 694 -5.49 -16.16 7.80
N TYR A 695 -6.54 -15.37 8.04
CA TYR A 695 -6.46 -13.92 7.94
C TYR A 695 -5.41 -13.33 8.89
N GLN A 696 -5.49 -13.59 10.20
CA GLN A 696 -4.51 -13.06 11.17
C GLN A 696 -3.08 -13.55 10.92
N ASN A 697 -2.91 -14.79 10.46
CA ASN A 697 -1.58 -15.32 10.18
C ASN A 697 -0.97 -14.76 8.89
N GLY A 698 -1.78 -14.30 7.94
CA GLY A 698 -1.32 -13.57 6.75
C GLY A 698 -1.01 -12.09 7.00
N MET A 699 -1.42 -11.53 8.15
CA MET A 699 -1.15 -10.13 8.50
C MET A 699 0.20 -9.95 9.21
N TRP A 700 0.75 -8.74 9.08
CA TRP A 700 1.88 -8.31 9.90
C TRP A 700 1.44 -8.06 11.36
N GLY A 701 2.28 -8.48 12.30
CA GLY A 701 2.02 -8.42 13.74
C GLY A 701 1.59 -9.74 14.37
N TYR A 702 1.46 -9.72 15.71
CA TYR A 702 0.99 -10.85 16.49
C TYR A 702 -0.53 -10.98 16.39
N PRO A 703 -1.06 -12.19 16.13
CA PRO A 703 -2.51 -12.44 16.13
C PRO A 703 -3.15 -12.13 17.48
N ILE A 704 -4.35 -11.52 17.47
CA ILE A 704 -5.10 -11.24 18.70
C ILE A 704 -5.70 -12.49 19.34
N THR A 705 -5.92 -13.54 18.55
CA THR A 705 -6.44 -14.84 19.03
C THR A 705 -5.31 -15.75 19.50
N GLN A 706 -5.52 -16.44 20.63
CA GLN A 706 -4.52 -17.33 21.22
C GLN A 706 -4.14 -18.48 20.30
N SER A 707 -5.10 -19.06 19.56
CA SER A 707 -4.85 -20.17 18.65
C SER A 707 -3.93 -19.77 17.48
N ALA A 708 -4.20 -18.62 16.84
CA ALA A 708 -3.37 -18.12 15.76
C ALA A 708 -1.98 -17.71 16.26
N PHE A 709 -1.90 -17.08 17.44
CA PHE A 709 -0.63 -16.76 18.09
C PHE A 709 0.22 -18.00 18.37
N ASP A 710 -0.36 -19.02 19.00
CA ASP A 710 0.32 -20.28 19.33
C ASP A 710 0.81 -21.01 18.08
N LYS A 711 0.05 -20.93 16.99
CA LYS A 711 0.45 -21.47 15.68
C LYS A 711 1.65 -20.72 15.12
N LYS A 712 1.60 -19.39 14.97
CA LYS A 712 2.75 -18.61 14.49
C LYS A 712 3.99 -18.82 15.37
N LEU A 713 3.82 -18.93 16.69
CA LEU A 713 4.92 -19.25 17.61
C LEU A 713 5.51 -20.64 17.36
N THR A 714 4.66 -21.64 17.16
CA THR A 714 5.08 -23.02 16.85
C THR A 714 5.82 -23.08 15.52
N ASP A 715 5.32 -22.38 14.50
CA ASP A 715 5.93 -22.33 13.17
C ASP A 715 7.33 -21.66 13.25
N ALA A 716 7.46 -20.58 14.03
CA ALA A 716 8.76 -19.93 14.27
C ALA A 716 9.76 -20.83 15.04
N MET A 717 9.28 -21.73 15.91
CA MET A 717 10.12 -22.72 16.59
C MET A 717 10.50 -23.91 15.69
N ASP A 718 9.70 -24.22 14.67
CA ASP A 718 9.94 -25.32 13.71
C ASP A 718 10.44 -24.83 12.33
N LEU A 719 11.11 -23.68 12.30
CA LEU A 719 11.68 -23.08 11.10
C LEU A 719 12.93 -23.85 10.61
N TYR A 720 12.68 -25.01 9.99
CA TYR A 720 13.69 -25.93 9.48
C TYR A 720 13.38 -26.33 8.03
N GLN A 721 14.42 -26.59 7.24
CA GLN A 721 14.28 -27.03 5.86
C GLN A 721 13.59 -28.39 5.79
N LYS A 722 12.65 -28.53 4.85
CA LYS A 722 11.89 -29.75 4.58
C LYS A 722 12.00 -30.10 3.09
N ASP A 723 12.05 -31.40 2.77
CA ASP A 723 12.01 -31.89 1.39
C ASP A 723 10.58 -31.79 0.80
N GLY A 724 10.43 -32.09 -0.49
CA GLY A 724 9.12 -32.04 -1.18
C GLY A 724 8.07 -33.03 -0.64
N ASP A 725 8.46 -33.99 0.19
CA ASP A 725 7.57 -34.92 0.90
C ASP A 725 7.25 -34.45 2.34
N GLY A 726 7.80 -33.30 2.76
CA GLY A 726 7.60 -32.69 4.08
C GLY A 726 8.51 -33.21 5.19
N ASN A 727 9.54 -34.01 4.89
CA ASN A 727 10.49 -34.50 5.89
C ASN A 727 11.62 -33.51 6.13
N TYR A 728 12.13 -33.42 7.36
CA TYR A 728 13.27 -32.53 7.66
C TYR A 728 14.52 -32.94 6.90
N ILE A 729 15.18 -31.95 6.30
CA ILE A 729 16.51 -32.10 5.74
C ILE A 729 17.52 -32.08 6.90
N LEU A 730 18.42 -33.06 6.91
CA LEU A 730 19.41 -33.24 7.96
C LEU A 730 20.82 -32.97 7.44
N ASP A 731 21.68 -32.40 8.28
CA ASP A 731 23.10 -32.20 8.00
C ASP A 731 23.91 -33.52 8.09
N GLU A 732 25.22 -33.43 7.87
CA GLU A 732 26.12 -34.60 7.93
C GLU A 732 26.15 -35.30 9.30
N ASN A 733 25.70 -34.62 10.37
CA ASN A 733 25.64 -35.13 11.74
C ASN A 733 24.24 -35.68 12.11
N GLY A 734 23.25 -35.54 11.22
CA GLY A 734 21.86 -35.93 11.46
C GLY A 734 21.04 -34.88 12.22
N GLU A 735 21.51 -33.63 12.30
CA GLU A 735 20.79 -32.50 12.90
C GLU A 735 19.94 -31.79 11.84
N LYS A 736 18.78 -31.24 12.24
CA LYS A 736 17.90 -30.50 11.33
C LYS A 736 18.60 -29.24 10.82
N ILE A 737 18.52 -28.98 9.52
CA ILE A 737 19.05 -27.75 8.93
C ILE A 737 18.05 -26.61 9.12
N PRO A 738 18.41 -25.48 9.76
CA PRO A 738 17.56 -24.30 9.86
C PRO A 738 17.10 -23.79 8.49
N ALA A 739 15.84 -23.39 8.39
CA ALA A 739 15.36 -22.58 7.27
C ALA A 739 15.58 -21.10 7.59
N SER A 740 15.77 -20.29 6.55
CA SER A 740 15.91 -18.84 6.71
C SER A 740 14.56 -18.23 7.09
N GLY A 741 14.55 -17.45 8.16
CA GLY A 741 13.42 -16.57 8.53
C GLY A 741 13.55 -15.18 7.93
N GLY A 742 14.39 -15.03 6.90
CA GLY A 742 14.90 -13.74 6.46
C GLY A 742 16.12 -13.32 7.27
N GLY A 743 16.41 -12.02 7.28
CA GLY A 743 17.52 -11.47 8.02
C GLY A 743 17.58 -9.96 7.93
N MET A 744 18.47 -9.37 8.71
CA MET A 744 18.75 -7.94 8.67
C MET A 744 20.25 -7.74 8.47
N SER A 745 20.61 -6.73 7.69
CA SER A 745 22.00 -6.32 7.48
C SER A 745 22.16 -4.80 7.57
N SER A 746 23.34 -4.40 8.01
CA SER A 746 23.89 -3.05 7.93
C SER A 746 25.25 -3.12 7.23
N GLU A 747 25.91 -1.98 7.03
CA GLU A 747 27.16 -1.87 6.27
C GLU A 747 28.24 -2.90 6.69
N ASN A 748 28.32 -3.23 7.97
CA ASN A 748 29.37 -4.11 8.52
C ASN A 748 28.84 -5.26 9.38
N PHE A 749 27.54 -5.47 9.44
CA PHE A 749 26.92 -6.46 10.33
C PHE A 749 25.71 -7.11 9.65
N SER A 750 25.59 -8.43 9.73
CA SER A 750 24.46 -9.16 9.16
C SER A 750 24.05 -10.29 10.10
N VAL A 751 22.74 -10.48 10.24
CA VAL A 751 22.14 -11.55 11.02
C VAL A 751 21.09 -12.23 10.16
N GLU A 752 21.34 -13.49 9.84
CA GLU A 752 20.31 -14.38 9.32
C GLU A 752 19.45 -14.90 10.49
N PHE A 753 18.13 -14.85 10.33
CA PHE A 753 17.20 -15.31 11.33
C PHE A 753 16.92 -16.79 11.16
N GLY A 754 16.99 -17.53 12.27
CA GLY A 754 16.69 -18.94 12.31
C GLY A 754 15.53 -19.28 13.26
N PRO A 755 15.30 -20.58 13.51
CA PRO A 755 14.29 -21.05 14.46
C PRO A 755 14.59 -20.54 15.87
N ILE A 756 13.54 -20.13 16.58
CA ILE A 756 13.68 -19.61 17.94
C ILE A 756 13.72 -20.72 18.99
N THR A 757 14.39 -20.46 20.11
CA THR A 757 14.43 -21.40 21.23
C THR A 757 13.18 -21.29 22.10
N ARG A 758 12.99 -22.26 23.01
CA ARG A 758 11.90 -22.22 23.98
C ARG A 758 12.05 -21.03 24.94
N GLU A 759 13.28 -20.71 25.32
CA GLU A 759 13.59 -19.57 26.18
C GLU A 759 13.22 -18.24 25.50
N ASP A 760 13.48 -18.12 24.20
CA ASP A 760 13.10 -16.93 23.43
C ASP A 760 11.56 -16.80 23.33
N ALA A 761 10.87 -17.91 23.05
CA ALA A 761 9.40 -17.99 23.04
C ALA A 761 8.79 -17.57 24.38
N ASP A 762 9.34 -18.05 25.49
CA ASP A 762 8.88 -17.69 26.83
C ASP A 762 9.15 -16.20 27.14
N GLN A 763 10.24 -15.61 26.62
CA GLN A 763 10.54 -14.19 26.78
C GLN A 763 9.55 -13.29 26.03
N ILE A 764 9.22 -13.63 24.78
CA ILE A 764 8.24 -12.89 23.96
C ILE A 764 6.84 -13.01 24.59
N THR A 765 6.47 -14.21 25.06
CA THR A 765 5.20 -14.42 25.76
C THR A 765 5.12 -13.60 27.05
N ALA A 766 6.22 -13.52 27.81
CA ALA A 766 6.30 -12.69 29.01
C ALA A 766 6.21 -11.19 28.69
N LEU A 767 6.82 -10.73 27.60
CA LEU A 767 6.68 -9.35 27.10
C LEU A 767 5.20 -9.03 26.85
N ILE A 768 4.50 -9.86 26.07
CA ILE A 768 3.09 -9.65 25.73
C ILE A 768 2.20 -9.69 26.98
N SER A 769 2.47 -10.62 27.90
CA SER A 769 1.73 -10.75 29.17
C SER A 769 1.93 -9.54 30.11
N SER A 770 2.99 -8.76 29.92
CA SER A 770 3.31 -7.59 30.74
C SER A 770 2.63 -6.30 30.29
N VAL A 771 1.95 -6.32 29.14
CA VAL A 771 1.27 -5.14 28.59
C VAL A 771 0.03 -4.80 29.42
N GLU A 772 -0.07 -3.53 29.81
CA GLU A 772 -1.22 -2.99 30.56
C GLU A 772 -1.96 -1.87 29.81
N HIS A 773 -1.32 -1.27 28.79
CA HIS A 773 -1.82 -0.09 28.09
C HIS A 773 -1.62 -0.20 26.58
N THR A 774 -2.45 0.54 25.84
CA THR A 774 -2.31 0.74 24.39
C THR A 774 -1.73 2.12 24.10
N ALA A 775 -0.96 2.25 23.02
CA ALA A 775 -0.44 3.53 22.59
C ALA A 775 -1.59 4.49 22.24
N THR A 776 -1.42 5.77 22.62
CA THR A 776 -2.37 6.84 22.31
C THR A 776 -1.68 7.89 21.46
N PHE A 777 -2.24 8.17 20.28
CA PHE A 777 -1.74 9.19 19.37
C PHE A 777 -2.82 10.26 19.19
N ASP A 778 -2.50 11.50 19.56
CA ASP A 778 -3.36 12.66 19.36
C ASP A 778 -2.48 13.88 19.04
N ASP A 779 -2.59 14.38 17.81
CA ASP A 779 -1.75 15.48 17.32
C ASP A 779 -1.90 16.75 18.15
N GLU A 780 -3.10 17.04 18.65
CA GLU A 780 -3.34 18.28 19.39
C GLU A 780 -2.71 18.21 20.78
N LEU A 781 -2.75 17.04 21.44
CA LEU A 781 -2.00 16.82 22.67
C LEU A 781 -0.50 17.01 22.45
N ILE A 782 0.05 16.45 21.37
CA ILE A 782 1.47 16.58 21.04
C ILE A 782 1.82 18.04 20.76
N ASN A 783 1.01 18.74 19.97
CA ASN A 783 1.21 20.15 19.67
C ASN A 783 1.20 21.01 20.95
N ILE A 784 0.22 20.81 21.84
CA ILE A 784 0.16 21.52 23.12
C ILE A 784 1.43 21.28 23.94
N ILE A 785 1.90 20.03 24.03
CA ILE A 785 3.10 19.69 24.78
C ILE A 785 4.32 20.36 24.15
N THR A 786 4.56 20.13 22.85
CA THR A 786 5.71 20.66 22.12
C THR A 786 5.77 22.20 22.15
N GLU A 787 4.64 22.88 21.91
CA GLU A 787 4.55 24.35 21.98
C GLU A 787 4.97 24.89 23.35
N GLU A 788 4.45 24.30 24.43
CA GLU A 788 4.71 24.80 25.77
C GLU A 788 6.11 24.44 26.27
N THR A 789 6.65 23.28 25.85
CA THR A 789 8.00 22.86 26.23
C THR A 789 9.10 23.64 25.50
N ALA A 790 8.83 24.21 24.33
CA ALA A 790 9.81 25.02 23.61
C ALA A 790 10.35 26.19 24.47
N ALA A 791 9.47 26.92 25.17
CA ALA A 791 9.85 28.01 26.05
C ALA A 791 10.62 27.54 27.30
N TYR A 792 10.32 26.33 27.80
CA TYR A 792 11.10 25.71 28.87
C TYR A 792 12.52 25.35 28.41
N PHE A 793 12.64 24.71 27.24
CA PHE A 793 13.92 24.33 26.67
C PHE A 793 14.80 25.53 26.28
N ALA A 794 14.20 26.67 25.94
CA ALA A 794 14.89 27.95 25.74
C ALA A 794 15.26 28.67 27.05
N GLY A 795 14.83 28.16 28.21
CA GLY A 795 15.07 28.77 29.53
C GLY A 795 14.20 30.00 29.83
N GLU A 796 13.13 30.21 29.06
CA GLU A 796 12.22 31.36 29.19
C GLU A 796 11.12 31.14 30.22
N LYS A 797 10.72 29.88 30.44
CA LYS A 797 9.74 29.45 31.46
C LYS A 797 10.37 28.48 32.45
N SER A 798 9.87 28.47 33.69
CA SER A 798 10.24 27.45 34.67
C SER A 798 9.58 26.11 34.38
N LEU A 799 10.15 25.02 34.91
CA LEU A 799 9.58 23.67 34.78
C LEU A 799 8.16 23.58 35.38
N ASP A 800 7.96 24.12 36.59
CA ASP A 800 6.65 24.12 37.26
C ASP A 800 5.61 24.95 36.50
N GLU A 801 6.00 26.11 35.97
CA GLU A 801 5.12 26.95 35.16
C GLU A 801 4.71 26.23 33.87
N THR A 802 5.67 25.61 33.18
CA THR A 802 5.43 24.89 31.93
C THR A 802 4.49 23.71 32.14
N ALA A 803 4.76 22.86 33.14
CA ALA A 803 3.92 21.72 33.48
C ALA A 803 2.49 22.16 33.86
N SER A 804 2.35 23.25 34.62
CA SER A 804 1.04 23.82 34.99
C SER A 804 0.25 24.33 33.78
N VAL A 805 0.91 24.97 32.80
CA VAL A 805 0.25 25.42 31.56
C VAL A 805 -0.18 24.23 30.71
N ILE A 806 0.67 23.21 30.55
CA ILE A 806 0.34 21.97 29.82
C ILE A 806 -0.86 21.29 30.48
N GLN A 807 -0.81 21.07 31.79
CA GLN A 807 -1.92 20.52 32.58
C GLN A 807 -3.22 21.27 32.31
N SER A 808 -3.19 22.60 32.36
CA SER A 808 -4.36 23.45 32.13
C SER A 808 -4.91 23.32 30.70
N ARG A 809 -4.04 23.46 29.68
CA ARG A 809 -4.44 23.39 28.26
C ARG A 809 -5.01 22.01 27.90
N ILE A 810 -4.34 20.94 28.30
CA ILE A 810 -4.79 19.57 28.03
C ILE A 810 -6.08 19.25 28.79
N SER A 811 -6.20 19.68 30.05
CA SER A 811 -7.46 19.51 30.80
C SER A 811 -8.63 20.19 30.11
N ILE A 812 -8.44 21.38 29.53
CA ILE A 812 -9.50 22.06 28.76
C ILE A 812 -9.83 21.25 27.51
N TYR A 813 -8.83 20.89 26.72
CA TYR A 813 -9.01 20.14 25.47
C TYR A 813 -9.77 18.82 25.69
N ILE A 814 -9.35 17.98 26.63
CA ILE A 814 -10.03 16.69 26.89
C ILE A 814 -11.48 16.90 27.34
N ASN A 815 -11.74 17.93 28.14
CA ASN A 815 -13.10 18.24 28.58
C ASN A 815 -13.99 18.76 27.44
N GLU A 816 -13.42 19.34 26.39
CA GLU A 816 -14.14 19.71 25.17
C GLU A 816 -14.39 18.51 24.24
N GLN A 817 -13.57 17.46 24.35
CA GLN A 817 -13.64 16.25 23.53
C GLN A 817 -14.44 15.09 24.14
N ARG A 818 -15.17 15.30 25.23
CA ARG A 818 -15.97 14.23 25.88
C ARG A 818 -17.46 14.55 25.95
#